data_AF-A0A0J9VXQ7-F1
#
_entry.id   AF-A0A0J9VXQ7-F1
#
_cell.length_a   1.000
_cell.length_b   1.000
_cell.length_c   1.000
_cell.angle_alpha   90.00
_cell.angle_beta   90.00
_cell.angle_gamma   90.00
#
_symmetry.space_group_name_H-M   'P 1'
#
loop_
_entity.id
_entity.type
_entity.pdbx_description
1 polymer ?
#
loop_
_entity_poly.entity_id
_entity_poly.type
_entity_poly.pdbx_seq_one_letter_code
_entity_poly.pdbx_strand_id
1 'polypeptide(L)'
;MEPYDFIQASRLINPVADGLSWHLINFMKEFKTPREFRNHAVPLIASSFILDHFPPGMHLFDPRQVFRVLYKDSCHKAIEGLETSPIGSVELAKAVSWMGCSFSSQFVEIQAAGSSRDWHEQQLAKRKDILSQFKSEDTCFSCIRRRPQYTLPCGHMICQVCVRIFSSTSITDPWLVEVKACPVCTAPTHDLTIRLVPDTSRLRVLSIDGGGIRGAAPLGFLKALEDEVGIPNFAIQRHFDVKFGTSSGGLIVMSLDILGWTVDECLDYLKMFANKAFPPRSCILRFMSKVPLLSTFTRLTLFFFTLLTDSKYSANGLESLLMDTYGLHRGITDCSFASHIGSHVGVTLTRARDDYSHLPSGCGQQAVKWWEVYFDGKRVSGHGIYQDGGLAFNNPASIALREAVALTPDGAEPSILLSLGTGSSAPLRKYLSIVYETFPFRVGRALWHRVSSRTSWDTLVGHRRSDSKCNLYRLDDDSEQENPLLDDVTQIDPVHQKAKEIAKGSPILPSLACSFRSALFYFQLDESHPPFFRNGRYECVGQILCRLRSPSVEYCSFMNRLWTNKATFHLEGQSVGVVEEDVYRNFQAVIHFSTMSLEKPLPVRLIEGDTCHDISGSPFSIQWLVRRQKLDATFGTPEHKKRNNRETLESPSSKRLRVRY
;
A
#
# COMPACT_ATOMS: atom_id res chain seq x y z
N MET A 1 33.30 0.50 -30.58
CA MET A 1 32.03 1.06 -30.10
C MET A 1 30.94 0.14 -30.57
N GLU A 2 30.14 -0.43 -29.68
CA GLU A 2 28.93 -1.13 -30.09
C GLU A 2 27.95 -0.13 -30.74
N PRO A 3 27.21 -0.52 -31.79
CA PRO A 3 26.22 0.35 -32.41
C PRO A 3 25.12 0.70 -31.40
N TYR A 4 24.66 1.95 -31.43
CA TYR A 4 23.58 2.42 -30.55
C TYR A 4 22.29 1.63 -30.82
N ASP A 5 21.77 0.94 -29.80
CA ASP A 5 20.55 0.16 -29.91
C ASP A 5 19.32 1.04 -29.60
N PHE A 6 18.65 1.49 -30.65
CA PHE A 6 17.43 2.30 -30.54
C PHE A 6 16.28 1.59 -29.82
N ILE A 7 16.21 0.25 -29.90
CA ILE A 7 15.15 -0.53 -29.23
C ILE A 7 15.40 -0.49 -27.73
N GLN A 8 16.63 -0.75 -27.27
CA GLN A 8 16.99 -0.64 -25.85
C GLN A 8 16.81 0.79 -25.33
N ALA A 9 17.27 1.79 -26.10
CA ALA A 9 17.11 3.19 -25.74
C ALA A 9 15.64 3.61 -25.57
N SER A 10 14.74 3.09 -26.41
CA SER A 10 13.30 3.38 -26.32
C SER A 10 12.65 2.85 -25.04
N ARG A 11 13.32 1.93 -24.34
CA ARG A 11 12.83 1.23 -23.15
C ARG A 11 13.46 1.73 -21.84
N LEU A 12 14.27 2.78 -21.85
CA LEU A 12 14.90 3.32 -20.63
C LEU A 12 13.89 3.76 -19.55
N ILE A 13 12.76 4.38 -19.96
CA ILE A 13 11.72 4.86 -19.03
C ILE A 13 10.72 3.75 -18.66
N ASN A 14 10.62 2.71 -19.49
CA ASN A 14 9.72 1.57 -19.29
C ASN A 14 10.48 0.28 -19.61
N PRO A 15 11.42 -0.17 -18.76
CA PRO A 15 12.22 -1.36 -19.05
C PRO A 15 11.36 -2.62 -19.09
N VAL A 16 11.91 -3.69 -19.67
CA VAL A 16 11.31 -5.03 -19.53
C VAL A 16 11.40 -5.44 -18.06
N ALA A 17 10.39 -6.15 -17.56
CA ALA A 17 10.37 -6.59 -16.17
C ALA A 17 11.60 -7.45 -15.81
N ASP A 18 12.34 -7.07 -14.76
CA ASP A 18 13.56 -7.78 -14.33
C ASP A 18 13.32 -9.26 -14.03
N GLY A 19 12.13 -9.60 -13.52
CA GLY A 19 11.69 -10.96 -13.21
C GLY A 19 10.97 -11.69 -14.35
N LEU A 20 11.10 -11.25 -15.60
CA LEU A 20 10.31 -11.79 -16.72
C LEU A 20 10.42 -13.32 -16.85
N SER A 21 11.62 -13.87 -16.78
CA SER A 21 11.83 -15.33 -16.92
C SER A 21 11.06 -16.11 -15.86
N TRP A 22 11.05 -15.62 -14.62
CA TRP A 22 10.31 -16.24 -13.52
C TRP A 22 8.78 -16.17 -13.71
N HIS A 23 8.27 -15.03 -14.19
CA HIS A 23 6.84 -14.91 -14.54
C HIS A 23 6.45 -15.86 -15.68
N LEU A 24 7.32 -16.01 -16.69
CA LEU A 24 7.10 -16.95 -17.78
C LEU A 24 7.08 -18.40 -17.26
N ILE A 25 8.03 -18.80 -16.40
CA ILE A 25 8.03 -20.14 -15.77
C ILE A 25 6.71 -20.39 -15.05
N ASN A 26 6.31 -19.44 -14.20
CA ASN A 26 5.08 -19.55 -13.40
C ASN A 26 3.81 -19.68 -14.24
N PHE A 27 3.78 -19.08 -15.42
CA PHE A 27 2.66 -19.21 -16.33
C PHE A 27 2.73 -20.49 -17.16
N MET A 28 3.90 -20.83 -17.70
CA MET A 28 4.08 -21.99 -18.57
C MET A 28 3.90 -23.32 -17.84
N LYS A 29 4.25 -23.40 -16.54
CA LYS A 29 4.09 -24.63 -15.73
C LYS A 29 2.64 -25.07 -15.53
N GLU A 30 1.66 -24.17 -15.74
CA GLU A 30 0.24 -24.48 -15.64
C GLU A 30 -0.25 -25.36 -16.80
N PHE A 31 0.47 -25.37 -17.92
CA PHE A 31 0.11 -26.14 -19.13
C PHE A 31 0.73 -27.53 -19.09
N LYS A 32 -0.11 -28.57 -19.09
CA LYS A 32 0.32 -29.95 -18.87
C LYS A 32 0.60 -30.73 -20.15
N THR A 33 0.11 -30.25 -21.29
CA THR A 33 0.30 -30.94 -22.58
C THR A 33 1.01 -30.04 -23.60
N PRO A 34 1.87 -30.60 -24.48
CA PRO A 34 2.52 -29.81 -25.52
C PRO A 34 1.53 -29.13 -26.47
N ARG A 35 0.35 -29.72 -26.70
CA ARG A 35 -0.71 -29.12 -27.52
C ARG A 35 -1.29 -27.87 -26.88
N GLU A 36 -1.62 -27.92 -25.59
CA GLU A 36 -2.15 -26.75 -24.86
C GLU A 36 -1.10 -25.65 -24.77
N PHE A 37 0.14 -26.02 -24.45
CA PHE A 37 1.27 -25.09 -24.41
C PHE A 37 1.42 -24.33 -25.74
N ARG A 38 1.44 -25.05 -26.86
CA ARG A 38 1.60 -24.45 -28.19
C ARG A 38 0.40 -23.60 -28.60
N ASN A 39 -0.82 -24.03 -28.31
CA ASN A 39 -2.04 -23.37 -28.80
C ASN A 39 -2.52 -22.22 -27.89
N HIS A 40 -2.16 -22.26 -26.60
CA HIS A 40 -2.63 -21.30 -25.61
C HIS A 40 -1.50 -20.49 -24.99
N ALA A 41 -0.45 -21.12 -24.45
CA ALA A 41 0.62 -20.40 -23.74
C ALA A 41 1.44 -19.52 -24.68
N VAL A 42 1.98 -20.08 -25.76
CA VAL A 42 2.81 -19.37 -26.75
C VAL A 42 2.13 -18.09 -27.28
N PRO A 43 0.90 -18.15 -27.81
CA PRO A 43 0.26 -16.94 -28.34
C PRO A 43 -0.14 -15.93 -27.26
N LEU A 44 -0.42 -16.34 -26.02
CA LEU A 44 -0.65 -15.39 -24.90
C LEU A 44 0.63 -14.70 -24.45
N ILE A 45 1.76 -15.41 -24.40
CA ILE A 45 3.06 -14.81 -24.11
C ILE A 45 3.41 -13.79 -25.19
N ALA A 46 3.24 -14.15 -26.47
CA ALA A 46 3.46 -13.24 -27.59
C ALA A 46 2.55 -11.99 -27.52
N SER A 47 1.25 -12.15 -27.24
CA SER A 47 0.35 -11.00 -27.10
C SER A 47 0.68 -10.15 -25.87
N SER A 48 1.19 -10.77 -24.80
CA SER A 48 1.68 -10.05 -23.62
C SER A 48 2.91 -9.21 -23.94
N PHE A 49 3.86 -9.73 -24.73
CA PHE A 49 5.02 -8.94 -25.18
C PHE A 49 4.59 -7.82 -26.12
N ILE A 50 3.54 -8.01 -26.91
CA ILE A 50 2.95 -6.96 -27.75
C ILE A 50 2.39 -5.84 -26.86
N LEU A 51 1.62 -6.21 -25.84
CA LEU A 51 1.10 -5.29 -24.82
C LEU A 51 2.23 -4.58 -24.06
N ASP A 52 3.36 -5.24 -23.85
CA ASP A 52 4.55 -4.63 -23.23
C ASP A 52 5.23 -3.63 -24.16
N HIS A 53 5.53 -4.05 -25.39
CA HIS A 53 6.40 -3.29 -26.28
C HIS A 53 5.71 -2.13 -26.95
N PHE A 54 4.45 -2.28 -27.36
CA PHE A 54 3.78 -1.32 -28.23
C PHE A 54 2.64 -0.56 -27.53
N PRO A 55 2.88 0.18 -26.42
CA PRO A 55 1.88 1.11 -25.89
C PRO A 55 1.65 2.28 -26.87
N PRO A 56 0.58 3.08 -26.69
CA PRO A 56 0.33 4.26 -27.50
C PRO A 56 1.54 5.21 -27.52
N GLY A 57 1.98 5.60 -28.72
CA GLY A 57 3.14 6.47 -28.94
C GLY A 57 4.47 5.75 -29.18
N MET A 58 4.54 4.43 -29.01
CA MET A 58 5.74 3.66 -29.31
C MET A 58 6.04 3.61 -30.83
N HIS A 59 7.33 3.64 -31.17
CA HIS A 59 7.78 3.41 -32.54
C HIS A 59 7.49 1.96 -33.01
N LEU A 60 7.08 1.80 -34.26
CA LEU A 60 6.76 0.51 -34.87
C LEU A 60 8.04 -0.22 -35.32
N PHE A 61 8.93 -0.55 -34.38
CA PHE A 61 10.14 -1.32 -34.65
C PHE A 61 9.82 -2.71 -35.22
N ASP A 62 10.75 -3.28 -36.00
CA ASP A 62 10.62 -4.64 -36.53
C ASP A 62 10.42 -5.63 -35.36
N PRO A 63 9.29 -6.34 -35.28
CA PRO A 63 8.98 -7.22 -34.16
C PRO A 63 10.02 -8.35 -34.00
N ARG A 64 10.69 -8.78 -35.07
CA ARG A 64 11.74 -9.81 -34.97
C ARG A 64 12.95 -9.28 -34.20
N GLN A 65 13.33 -8.04 -34.46
CA GLN A 65 14.43 -7.38 -33.75
C GLN A 65 14.05 -7.09 -32.31
N VAL A 66 12.85 -6.57 -32.07
CA VAL A 66 12.31 -6.33 -30.72
C VAL A 66 12.36 -7.60 -29.88
N PHE A 67 11.81 -8.71 -30.39
CA PHE A 67 11.82 -9.98 -29.66
C PHE A 67 13.24 -10.45 -29.34
N ARG A 68 14.14 -10.39 -30.33
CA ARG A 68 15.53 -10.78 -30.18
C ARG A 68 16.25 -9.96 -29.10
N VAL A 69 16.04 -8.65 -29.10
CA VAL A 69 16.76 -7.71 -28.23
C VAL A 69 16.19 -7.69 -26.80
N LEU A 70 14.87 -7.79 -26.65
CA LEU A 70 14.21 -7.54 -25.36
C LEU A 70 13.74 -8.80 -24.62
N TYR A 71 13.34 -9.86 -25.33
CA TYR A 71 12.60 -10.97 -24.72
C TYR A 71 13.25 -12.34 -24.87
N LYS A 72 14.07 -12.53 -25.91
CA LYS A 72 14.63 -13.85 -26.27
C LYS A 72 15.41 -14.49 -25.13
N ASP A 73 16.28 -13.73 -24.45
CA ASP A 73 17.12 -14.26 -23.37
C ASP A 73 16.29 -14.67 -22.15
N SER A 74 15.30 -13.84 -21.77
CA SER A 74 14.36 -14.18 -20.70
C SER A 74 13.52 -15.41 -21.03
N CYS A 75 13.17 -15.61 -22.31
CA CYS A 75 12.49 -16.82 -22.77
C CYS A 75 13.39 -18.06 -22.67
N HIS A 76 14.67 -17.96 -23.07
CA HIS A 76 15.61 -19.08 -22.92
C HIS A 76 15.79 -19.48 -21.47
N LYS A 77 16.06 -18.51 -20.58
CA LYS A 77 16.16 -18.74 -19.12
C LYS A 77 14.88 -19.37 -18.56
N ALA A 78 13.71 -18.96 -19.05
CA ALA A 78 12.45 -19.54 -18.60
C ALA A 78 12.26 -20.99 -19.04
N ILE A 79 12.70 -21.35 -20.25
CA ILE A 79 12.62 -22.72 -20.77
C ILE A 79 13.60 -23.66 -20.05
N GLU A 80 14.81 -23.18 -19.74
CA GLU A 80 15.78 -23.91 -18.89
C GLU A 80 15.20 -24.21 -17.51
N GLY A 81 14.40 -23.30 -16.94
CA GLY A 81 13.68 -23.53 -15.68
C GLY A 81 12.53 -24.54 -15.74
N LEU A 82 12.22 -25.12 -16.91
CA LEU A 82 11.10 -26.05 -17.14
C LEU A 82 11.56 -27.48 -17.51
N GLU A 83 12.81 -27.84 -17.26
CA GLU A 83 13.37 -29.15 -17.66
C GLU A 83 12.58 -30.37 -17.19
N THR A 84 11.87 -30.29 -16.05
CA THR A 84 11.01 -31.37 -15.52
C THR A 84 9.55 -31.29 -15.96
N SER A 85 9.21 -30.41 -16.92
CA SER A 85 7.84 -30.16 -17.34
C SER A 85 7.27 -31.28 -18.24
N PRO A 86 5.97 -31.62 -18.11
CA PRO A 86 5.31 -32.62 -18.96
C PRO A 86 5.16 -32.21 -20.43
N ILE A 87 5.58 -30.99 -20.81
CA ILE A 87 5.55 -30.49 -22.19
C ILE A 87 6.49 -31.27 -23.12
N GLY A 88 7.58 -31.85 -22.59
CA GLY A 88 8.58 -32.58 -23.36
C GLY A 88 9.75 -31.71 -23.84
N SER A 89 10.95 -32.29 -23.84
CA SER A 89 12.20 -31.56 -24.15
C SER A 89 12.29 -31.07 -25.60
N VAL A 90 11.71 -31.81 -26.55
CA VAL A 90 11.72 -31.46 -27.98
C VAL A 90 10.87 -30.23 -28.26
N GLU A 91 9.71 -30.12 -27.62
CA GLU A 91 8.80 -28.99 -27.74
C GLU A 91 9.36 -27.76 -27.03
N LEU A 92 9.95 -27.93 -25.85
CA LEU A 92 10.64 -26.87 -25.14
C LEU A 92 11.81 -26.29 -25.95
N ALA A 93 12.59 -27.13 -26.64
CA ALA A 93 13.67 -26.68 -27.53
C ALA A 93 13.18 -25.78 -28.68
N LYS A 94 11.92 -25.93 -29.11
CA LYS A 94 11.30 -25.11 -30.18
C LYS A 94 10.49 -23.93 -29.64
N ALA A 95 10.23 -23.87 -28.35
CA ALA A 95 9.31 -22.91 -27.74
C ALA A 95 9.70 -21.45 -27.99
N VAL A 96 10.98 -21.09 -27.84
CA VAL A 96 11.46 -19.72 -28.06
C VAL A 96 11.26 -19.28 -29.52
N SER A 97 11.47 -20.19 -30.47
CA SER A 97 11.18 -19.93 -31.88
C SER A 97 9.68 -19.71 -32.11
N TRP A 98 8.82 -20.55 -31.53
CA TRP A 98 7.37 -20.37 -31.64
C TRP A 98 6.89 -19.04 -31.04
N MET A 99 7.44 -18.64 -29.89
CA MET A 99 7.12 -17.34 -29.26
C MET A 99 7.54 -16.17 -30.15
N GLY A 100 8.74 -16.19 -30.72
CA GLY A 100 9.20 -15.15 -31.65
C GLY A 100 8.40 -15.09 -32.96
N CYS A 101 8.05 -16.26 -33.52
CA CYS A 101 7.18 -16.33 -34.70
C CYS A 101 5.77 -15.82 -34.40
N SER A 102 5.19 -16.20 -33.26
CA SER A 102 3.86 -15.74 -32.85
C SER A 102 3.85 -14.24 -32.55
N PHE A 103 4.90 -13.71 -31.91
CA PHE A 103 5.06 -12.27 -31.69
C PHE A 103 5.06 -11.49 -33.01
N SER A 104 5.84 -11.97 -33.98
CA SER A 104 5.93 -11.34 -35.30
C SER A 104 4.63 -11.42 -36.09
N SER A 105 3.93 -12.57 -36.05
CA SER A 105 2.65 -12.73 -36.77
C SER A 105 1.56 -11.88 -36.15
N GLN A 106 1.46 -11.86 -34.82
CA GLN A 106 0.44 -11.09 -34.11
C GLN A 106 0.67 -9.57 -34.22
N PHE A 107 1.91 -9.11 -34.39
CA PHE A 107 2.19 -7.69 -34.60
C PHE A 107 1.46 -7.12 -35.82
N VAL A 108 1.32 -7.92 -36.89
CA VAL A 108 0.56 -7.54 -38.10
C VAL A 108 -0.93 -7.36 -37.78
N GLU A 109 -1.48 -8.20 -36.89
CA GLU A 109 -2.90 -8.18 -36.51
C GLU A 109 -3.28 -6.98 -35.62
N ILE A 110 -2.33 -6.39 -34.88
CA ILE A 110 -2.59 -5.23 -34.02
C ILE A 110 -3.20 -4.08 -34.81
N GLN A 111 -2.73 -3.85 -36.05
CA GLN A 111 -3.21 -2.77 -36.90
C GLN A 111 -4.71 -2.92 -37.21
N ALA A 112 -5.22 -4.14 -37.32
CA ALA A 112 -6.64 -4.42 -37.51
C ALA A 112 -7.44 -4.34 -36.19
N ALA A 113 -6.82 -4.69 -35.06
CA ALA A 113 -7.44 -4.67 -33.74
C ALA A 113 -7.51 -3.28 -33.08
N GLY A 114 -6.86 -2.27 -33.66
CA GLY A 114 -6.86 -0.88 -33.19
C GLY A 114 -5.74 -0.55 -32.22
N SER A 115 -5.53 -1.35 -31.18
CA SER A 115 -4.42 -1.18 -30.24
C SER A 115 -3.86 -2.50 -29.70
N SER A 116 -2.64 -2.47 -29.17
CA SER A 116 -2.01 -3.62 -28.52
C SER A 116 -2.78 -4.07 -27.26
N ARG A 117 -3.42 -3.12 -26.56
CA ARG A 117 -4.36 -3.38 -25.46
C ARG A 117 -5.54 -4.24 -25.94
N ASP A 118 -6.25 -3.75 -26.95
CA ASP A 118 -7.50 -4.38 -27.43
C ASP A 118 -7.19 -5.76 -28.03
N TRP A 119 -6.06 -5.89 -28.75
CA TRP A 119 -5.58 -7.18 -29.23
C TRP A 119 -5.29 -8.17 -28.09
N HIS A 120 -4.59 -7.72 -27.05
CA HIS A 120 -4.28 -8.59 -25.92
C HIS A 120 -5.54 -9.03 -25.16
N GLU A 121 -6.49 -8.12 -24.95
CA GLU A 121 -7.79 -8.42 -24.35
C GLU A 121 -8.55 -9.49 -25.14
N GLN A 122 -8.55 -9.42 -26.48
CA GLN A 122 -9.12 -10.47 -27.33
C GLN A 122 -8.41 -11.83 -27.14
N GLN A 123 -7.08 -11.83 -26.99
CA GLN A 123 -6.33 -13.08 -26.76
C GLN A 123 -6.63 -13.71 -25.40
N LEU A 124 -6.85 -12.89 -24.36
CA LEU A 124 -7.32 -13.35 -23.04
C LEU A 124 -8.74 -13.91 -23.13
N ALA A 125 -9.67 -13.15 -23.73
CA ALA A 125 -11.07 -13.57 -23.89
C ALA A 125 -11.21 -14.88 -24.68
N LYS A 126 -10.42 -15.07 -25.75
CA LYS A 126 -10.38 -16.30 -26.56
C LYS A 126 -9.95 -17.53 -25.76
N ARG A 127 -9.28 -17.35 -24.62
CA ARG A 127 -8.70 -18.43 -23.80
C ARG A 127 -9.23 -18.42 -22.36
N LYS A 128 -10.35 -17.72 -22.11
CA LYS A 128 -10.94 -17.61 -20.79
C LYS A 128 -11.23 -18.97 -20.14
N ASP A 129 -11.64 -19.98 -20.91
CA ASP A 129 -12.05 -21.28 -20.37
C ASP A 129 -10.88 -22.02 -19.73
N ILE A 130 -9.71 -22.01 -20.37
CA ILE A 130 -8.49 -22.61 -19.80
C ILE A 130 -7.90 -21.72 -18.70
N LEU A 131 -7.88 -20.40 -18.91
CA LEU A 131 -7.36 -19.44 -17.92
C LEU A 131 -8.18 -19.40 -16.63
N SER A 132 -9.47 -19.74 -16.69
CA SER A 132 -10.34 -19.82 -15.51
C SER A 132 -9.88 -20.85 -14.49
N GLN A 133 -9.13 -21.87 -14.93
CA GLN A 133 -8.63 -22.98 -14.13
C GLN A 133 -7.30 -22.64 -13.44
N PHE A 134 -6.59 -21.62 -13.93
CA PHE A 134 -5.26 -21.26 -13.44
C PHE A 134 -5.35 -20.11 -12.45
N LYS A 135 -4.59 -20.21 -11.36
CA LYS A 135 -4.45 -19.17 -10.34
C LYS A 135 -2.98 -18.99 -10.00
N SER A 136 -2.57 -17.75 -9.77
CA SER A 136 -1.22 -17.45 -9.33
C SER A 136 -1.22 -16.23 -8.43
N GLU A 137 -0.54 -16.37 -7.30
CA GLU A 137 -0.30 -15.31 -6.32
C GLU A 137 0.95 -14.48 -6.65
N ASP A 138 1.73 -15.00 -7.59
CA ASP A 138 3.10 -14.58 -7.86
C ASP A 138 3.22 -13.95 -9.24
N THR A 139 2.34 -14.32 -10.18
CA THR A 139 2.32 -13.79 -11.54
C THR A 139 0.90 -13.38 -11.92
N CYS A 140 0.74 -12.11 -12.28
CA CYS A 140 -0.49 -11.60 -12.84
C CYS A 140 -0.68 -12.23 -14.23
N PHE A 141 -1.53 -13.25 -14.34
CA PHE A 141 -1.79 -13.94 -15.61
C PHE A 141 -2.49 -13.08 -16.68
N SER A 142 -2.98 -11.89 -16.31
CA SER A 142 -3.42 -10.89 -17.28
C SER A 142 -2.25 -10.24 -18.04
N CYS A 143 -1.06 -10.08 -17.46
CA CYS A 143 0.09 -9.52 -18.19
C CYS A 143 1.30 -10.44 -18.25
N ILE A 144 1.37 -11.52 -17.48
CA ILE A 144 2.46 -12.52 -17.49
C ILE A 144 3.84 -11.88 -17.23
N ARG A 145 3.88 -10.74 -16.53
CA ARG A 145 5.09 -9.89 -16.40
C ARG A 145 5.28 -9.23 -15.06
N ARG A 146 4.25 -9.23 -14.21
CA ARG A 146 4.25 -8.49 -12.94
C ARG A 146 3.64 -9.34 -11.85
N ARG A 147 4.06 -9.08 -10.61
CA ARG A 147 3.40 -9.62 -9.43
C ARG A 147 2.02 -8.97 -9.27
N PRO A 148 0.96 -9.75 -8.99
CA PRO A 148 -0.36 -9.18 -8.77
C PRO A 148 -0.49 -8.58 -7.37
N GLN A 149 -1.47 -7.70 -7.18
CA GLN A 149 -1.72 -6.97 -5.91
C GLN A 149 -3.18 -7.11 -5.43
N TYR A 150 -4.11 -7.41 -6.35
CA TYR A 150 -5.55 -7.43 -6.06
C TYR A 150 -6.13 -8.79 -6.43
N THR A 151 -6.68 -9.53 -5.47
CA THR A 151 -7.48 -10.73 -5.72
C THR A 151 -8.92 -10.33 -6.00
N LEU A 152 -9.41 -10.70 -7.18
CA LEU A 152 -10.79 -10.47 -7.60
C LEU A 152 -11.73 -11.55 -7.03
N PRO A 153 -13.06 -11.32 -6.98
CA PRO A 153 -14.04 -12.30 -6.50
C PRO A 153 -13.99 -13.68 -7.16
N CYS A 154 -13.52 -13.78 -8.40
CA CYS A 154 -13.32 -15.06 -9.10
C CYS A 154 -12.06 -15.83 -8.63
N GLY A 155 -11.25 -15.24 -7.76
CA GLY A 155 -10.00 -15.78 -7.24
C GLY A 155 -8.77 -15.54 -8.12
N HIS A 156 -8.89 -14.80 -9.22
CA HIS A 156 -7.73 -14.36 -10.01
C HIS A 156 -7.08 -13.13 -9.38
N MET A 157 -5.76 -13.08 -9.41
CA MET A 157 -5.01 -11.92 -8.93
C MET A 157 -4.48 -11.07 -10.08
N ILE A 158 -4.64 -9.74 -9.98
CA ILE A 158 -4.21 -8.77 -10.99
C ILE A 158 -3.29 -7.69 -10.41
N CYS A 159 -2.34 -7.19 -11.21
CA CYS A 159 -1.45 -6.10 -10.81
C CYS A 159 -2.10 -4.72 -11.06
N GLN A 160 -1.67 -3.67 -10.35
CA GLN A 160 -2.18 -2.30 -10.53
C GLN A 160 -2.08 -1.79 -11.98
N VAL A 161 -1.03 -2.19 -12.72
CA VAL A 161 -0.90 -1.79 -14.14
C VAL A 161 -2.01 -2.42 -14.98
N CYS A 162 -2.36 -3.70 -14.76
CA CYS A 162 -3.51 -4.33 -15.42
C CYS A 162 -4.84 -3.71 -15.00
N VAL A 163 -4.99 -3.29 -13.73
CA VAL A 163 -6.16 -2.53 -13.28
C VAL A 163 -6.30 -1.25 -14.13
N ARG A 164 -5.23 -0.47 -14.29
CA ARG A 164 -5.24 0.76 -15.11
C ARG A 164 -5.48 0.50 -16.60
N ILE A 165 -4.94 -0.59 -17.17
CA ILE A 165 -5.11 -0.91 -18.60
C ILE A 165 -6.54 -1.40 -18.90
N PHE A 166 -7.03 -2.39 -18.16
CA PHE A 166 -8.22 -3.15 -18.54
C PHE A 166 -9.52 -2.68 -17.87
N SER A 167 -9.44 -1.74 -16.95
CA SER A 167 -10.62 -1.23 -16.22
C SER A 167 -10.93 0.21 -16.63
N SER A 168 -12.15 0.67 -16.32
CA SER A 168 -12.56 2.05 -16.59
C SER A 168 -12.38 2.91 -15.34
N THR A 169 -11.86 4.12 -15.51
CA THR A 169 -11.84 5.11 -14.44
C THR A 169 -13.22 5.74 -14.27
N SER A 170 -13.59 6.04 -13.02
CA SER A 170 -14.83 6.74 -12.70
C SER A 170 -14.84 8.14 -13.34
N ILE A 171 -16.01 8.57 -13.82
CA ILE A 171 -16.21 9.88 -14.45
C ILE A 171 -16.00 11.01 -13.44
N THR A 172 -16.37 10.79 -12.18
CA THR A 172 -16.32 11.81 -11.12
C THR A 172 -14.99 11.81 -10.36
N ASP A 173 -14.25 10.70 -10.39
CA ASP A 173 -12.97 10.57 -9.71
C ASP A 173 -11.91 9.83 -10.56
N PRO A 174 -10.91 10.54 -11.12
CA PRO A 174 -9.86 9.93 -11.93
C PRO A 174 -8.98 8.90 -11.20
N TRP A 175 -9.06 8.84 -9.87
CA TRP A 175 -8.30 7.91 -9.05
C TRP A 175 -9.15 6.73 -8.54
N LEU A 176 -10.44 6.67 -8.87
CA LEU A 176 -11.30 5.54 -8.56
C LEU A 176 -11.50 4.72 -9.84
N VAL A 177 -11.04 3.47 -9.82
CA VAL A 177 -11.12 2.56 -10.97
C VAL A 177 -12.23 1.54 -10.74
N GLU A 178 -13.14 1.43 -11.71
CA GLU A 178 -14.24 0.47 -11.73
C GLU A 178 -13.80 -0.80 -12.47
N VAL A 179 -13.61 -1.88 -11.73
CA VAL A 179 -13.30 -3.20 -12.29
C VAL A 179 -14.64 -3.88 -12.54
N LYS A 180 -15.09 -3.91 -13.79
CA LYS A 180 -16.40 -4.49 -14.18
C LYS A 180 -16.34 -6.01 -14.39
N ALA A 181 -15.20 -6.50 -14.87
CA ALA A 181 -14.95 -7.91 -15.09
C ALA A 181 -13.46 -8.24 -14.91
N CYS A 182 -13.18 -9.50 -14.59
CA CYS A 182 -11.82 -10.02 -14.52
C CYS A 182 -11.18 -10.06 -15.91
N PRO A 183 -10.00 -9.45 -16.12
CA PRO A 183 -9.33 -9.48 -17.43
C PRO A 183 -8.86 -10.89 -17.82
N VAL A 184 -8.71 -11.82 -16.86
CA VAL A 184 -8.20 -13.18 -17.12
C VAL A 184 -9.32 -14.14 -17.55
N CYS A 185 -10.44 -14.15 -16.83
CA CYS A 185 -11.52 -15.12 -17.05
C CYS A 185 -12.86 -14.50 -17.46
N THR A 186 -12.94 -13.17 -17.59
CA THR A 186 -14.14 -12.40 -17.95
C THR A 186 -15.31 -12.48 -16.97
N ALA A 187 -15.11 -13.08 -15.79
CA ALA A 187 -16.11 -13.14 -14.74
C ALA A 187 -16.48 -11.72 -14.26
N PRO A 188 -17.78 -11.39 -14.09
CA PRO A 188 -18.21 -10.09 -13.60
C PRO A 188 -17.82 -9.91 -12.13
N THR A 189 -17.46 -8.69 -11.74
CA THR A 189 -16.95 -8.38 -10.40
C THR A 189 -17.87 -7.47 -9.58
N HIS A 190 -19.10 -7.22 -10.05
CA HIS A 190 -20.21 -6.44 -9.42
C HIS A 190 -19.77 -5.43 -8.34
N ASP A 191 -19.81 -4.13 -8.68
CA ASP A 191 -19.50 -3.00 -7.78
C ASP A 191 -18.07 -2.95 -7.21
N LEU A 192 -17.15 -3.75 -7.77
CA LEU A 192 -15.74 -3.68 -7.38
C LEU A 192 -15.08 -2.39 -7.86
N THR A 193 -14.59 -1.62 -6.90
CA THR A 193 -13.83 -0.39 -7.14
C THR A 193 -12.47 -0.44 -6.43
N ILE A 194 -11.45 0.06 -7.11
CA ILE A 194 -10.08 0.13 -6.59
C ILE A 194 -9.63 1.59 -6.69
N ARG A 195 -9.26 2.19 -5.55
CA ARG A 195 -8.71 3.53 -5.52
C ARG A 195 -7.20 3.49 -5.63
N LEU A 196 -6.67 4.33 -6.50
CA LEU A 196 -5.24 4.50 -6.72
C LEU A 196 -4.78 5.81 -6.08
N VAL A 197 -3.51 5.86 -5.66
CA VAL A 197 -2.91 7.09 -5.14
C VAL A 197 -2.55 8.00 -6.31
N PRO A 198 -2.82 9.32 -6.23
CA PRO A 198 -2.37 10.25 -7.26
C PRO A 198 -0.86 10.19 -7.49
N ASP A 199 -0.43 10.19 -8.75
CA ASP A 199 0.97 9.88 -9.10
C ASP A 199 1.98 10.86 -8.46
N THR A 200 1.59 12.11 -8.24
CA THR A 200 2.41 13.18 -7.62
C THR A 200 2.17 13.35 -6.12
N SER A 201 1.42 12.45 -5.51
CA SER A 201 1.27 12.39 -4.06
C SER A 201 2.37 11.56 -3.38
N ARG A 202 2.62 11.87 -2.11
CA ARG A 202 3.36 10.99 -1.19
C ARG A 202 2.39 10.25 -0.29
N LEU A 203 2.76 9.04 0.09
CA LEU A 203 1.98 8.19 0.98
C LEU A 203 1.91 8.79 2.40
N ARG A 204 0.90 8.38 3.16
CA ARG A 204 0.67 8.73 4.57
C ARG A 204 0.54 7.42 5.36
N VAL A 205 1.27 7.31 6.45
CA VAL A 205 1.48 6.04 7.17
C VAL A 205 0.88 6.09 8.57
N LEU A 206 0.13 5.05 8.94
CA LEU A 206 -0.33 4.80 10.31
C LEU A 206 0.40 3.58 10.87
N SER A 207 0.87 3.67 12.11
CA SER A 207 1.43 2.56 12.86
C SER A 207 0.74 2.46 14.21
N ILE A 208 0.20 1.28 14.55
CA ILE A 208 -0.46 1.04 15.83
C ILE A 208 0.28 -0.04 16.61
N ASP A 209 0.74 0.34 17.82
CA ASP A 209 1.47 -0.55 18.71
C ASP A 209 0.59 -1.70 19.26
N GLY A 210 1.25 -2.80 19.64
CA GLY A 210 0.60 -3.89 20.39
C GLY A 210 0.38 -3.55 21.86
N GLY A 211 -0.70 -4.08 22.46
CA GLY A 211 -1.01 -3.78 23.86
C GLY A 211 -2.23 -4.48 24.47
N GLY A 212 -2.80 -5.53 23.86
CA GLY A 212 -4.00 -6.20 24.39
C GLY A 212 -5.18 -5.24 24.51
N ILE A 213 -5.85 -5.21 25.67
CA ILE A 213 -6.95 -4.27 25.94
C ILE A 213 -6.52 -2.80 25.83
N ARG A 214 -5.23 -2.49 25.98
CA ARG A 214 -4.71 -1.13 25.83
C ARG A 214 -4.74 -0.63 24.39
N GLY A 215 -5.12 -1.47 23.41
CA GLY A 215 -5.52 -1.03 22.08
C GLY A 215 -6.65 0.03 22.09
N ALA A 216 -7.36 0.17 23.21
CA ALA A 216 -8.30 1.26 23.46
C ALA A 216 -7.66 2.66 23.39
N ALA A 217 -6.38 2.81 23.76
CA ALA A 217 -5.68 4.09 23.72
C ALA A 217 -5.47 4.61 22.27
N PRO A 218 -4.91 3.81 21.33
CA PRO A 218 -4.87 4.19 19.91
C PRO A 218 -6.23 4.58 19.32
N LEU A 219 -7.32 3.87 19.68
CA LEU A 219 -8.67 4.25 19.24
C LEU A 219 -9.09 5.62 19.79
N GLY A 220 -8.75 5.92 21.05
CA GLY A 220 -8.99 7.23 21.64
C GLY A 220 -8.22 8.35 20.93
N PHE A 221 -6.94 8.11 20.61
CA PHE A 221 -6.14 9.04 19.81
C PHE A 221 -6.71 9.26 18.40
N LEU A 222 -7.12 8.18 17.71
CA LEU A 222 -7.76 8.27 16.41
C LEU A 222 -9.06 9.06 16.46
N LYS A 223 -9.89 8.85 17.49
CA LYS A 223 -11.14 9.60 17.64
C LYS A 223 -10.90 11.09 17.86
N ALA A 224 -9.94 11.45 18.72
CA ALA A 224 -9.57 12.84 18.93
C ALA A 224 -9.03 13.50 17.65
N LEU A 225 -8.26 12.77 16.84
CA LEU A 225 -7.77 13.25 15.55
C LEU A 225 -8.88 13.38 14.50
N GLU A 226 -9.80 12.42 14.43
CA GLU A 226 -10.99 12.47 13.56
C GLU A 226 -11.83 13.73 13.85
N ASP A 227 -12.11 13.97 15.13
CA ASP A 227 -12.85 15.15 15.61
C ASP A 227 -12.13 16.46 15.22
N GLU A 228 -10.80 16.53 15.40
CA GLU A 228 -9.98 17.73 15.13
C GLU A 228 -9.79 17.99 13.62
N VAL A 229 -9.67 16.95 12.80
CA VAL A 229 -9.63 17.09 11.34
C VAL A 229 -10.93 17.73 10.85
N GLY A 230 -12.07 17.32 11.42
CA GLY A 230 -13.34 18.03 11.30
C GLY A 230 -13.96 17.98 9.91
N ILE A 231 -13.82 16.85 9.21
CA ILE A 231 -14.51 16.60 7.94
C ILE A 231 -15.64 15.58 8.20
N PRO A 232 -16.92 15.97 8.13
CA PRO A 232 -18.03 15.09 8.43
C PRO A 232 -18.09 13.93 7.44
N ASN A 233 -18.48 12.74 7.91
CA ASN A 233 -18.59 11.50 7.13
C ASN A 233 -17.28 11.04 6.44
N PHE A 234 -16.15 11.66 6.76
CA PHE A 234 -14.85 11.26 6.24
C PHE A 234 -14.08 10.49 7.31
N ALA A 235 -14.26 9.18 7.30
CA ALA A 235 -13.66 8.27 8.28
C ALA A 235 -12.13 8.41 8.33
N ILE A 236 -11.57 8.46 9.55
CA ILE A 236 -10.15 8.76 9.77
C ILE A 236 -9.17 7.86 9.00
N GLN A 237 -9.53 6.59 8.77
CA GLN A 237 -8.70 5.65 8.00
C GLN A 237 -8.44 6.10 6.57
N ARG A 238 -9.30 6.94 5.97
CA ARG A 238 -9.13 7.47 4.60
C ARG A 238 -8.00 8.51 4.49
N HIS A 239 -7.48 9.00 5.62
CA HIS A 239 -6.31 9.87 5.66
C HIS A 239 -4.97 9.13 5.55
N PHE A 240 -4.96 7.79 5.55
CA PHE A 240 -3.73 7.00 5.49
C PHE A 240 -3.77 6.04 4.30
N ASP A 241 -2.63 5.91 3.63
CA ASP A 241 -2.45 5.07 2.45
C ASP A 241 -1.77 3.74 2.83
N VAL A 242 -0.98 3.70 3.91
CA VAL A 242 -0.32 2.50 4.43
C VAL A 242 -0.56 2.40 5.94
N LYS A 243 -0.97 1.24 6.44
CA LYS A 243 -1.30 1.05 7.84
C LYS A 243 -0.75 -0.25 8.36
N PHE A 244 -0.03 -0.19 9.48
CA PHE A 244 0.54 -1.36 10.13
C PHE A 244 0.10 -1.45 11.57
N GLY A 245 -0.16 -2.69 12.02
CA GLY A 245 -0.52 -2.98 13.39
C GLY A 245 0.22 -4.19 13.93
N THR A 246 0.52 -4.16 15.22
CA THR A 246 1.07 -5.30 15.97
C THR A 246 0.07 -5.75 17.03
N SER A 247 -0.13 -7.06 17.20
CA SER A 247 -1.09 -7.61 18.17
C SER A 247 -2.42 -6.86 18.06
N SER A 248 -3.03 -6.38 19.17
CA SER A 248 -4.23 -5.52 19.21
C SER A 248 -4.30 -4.41 18.15
N GLY A 249 -3.15 -3.81 17.79
CA GLY A 249 -3.07 -2.82 16.71
C GLY A 249 -3.39 -3.41 15.33
N GLY A 250 -3.00 -4.67 15.11
CA GLY A 250 -3.37 -5.49 13.94
C GLY A 250 -4.88 -5.65 13.81
N LEU A 251 -5.59 -6.00 14.89
CA LEU A 251 -7.06 -6.05 14.89
C LEU A 251 -7.68 -4.71 14.51
N ILE A 252 -7.16 -3.61 15.04
CA ILE A 252 -7.67 -2.27 14.76
C ILE A 252 -7.49 -1.93 13.28
N VAL A 253 -6.29 -2.09 12.71
CA VAL A 253 -6.07 -1.77 11.29
C VAL A 253 -6.89 -2.67 10.35
N MET A 254 -7.08 -3.95 10.70
CA MET A 254 -7.93 -4.84 9.91
C MET A 254 -9.41 -4.43 10.00
N SER A 255 -9.90 -4.09 11.19
CA SER A 255 -11.29 -3.64 11.39
C SER A 255 -11.58 -2.36 10.61
N LEU A 256 -10.69 -1.36 10.71
CA LEU A 256 -10.85 -0.08 10.02
C LEU A 256 -10.84 -0.21 8.49
N ASP A 257 -9.93 -1.03 7.95
CA ASP A 257 -9.64 -1.02 6.52
C ASP A 257 -10.24 -2.19 5.77
N ILE A 258 -10.29 -3.39 6.34
CA ILE A 258 -10.82 -4.58 5.64
C ILE A 258 -12.34 -4.64 5.75
N LEU A 259 -12.87 -4.26 6.92
CA LEU A 259 -14.32 -4.26 7.20
C LEU A 259 -14.95 -2.88 7.00
N GLY A 260 -14.15 -1.81 6.98
CA GLY A 260 -14.63 -0.45 6.80
C GLY A 260 -15.31 0.12 8.04
N TRP A 261 -15.01 -0.41 9.22
CA TRP A 261 -15.60 0.05 10.47
C TRP A 261 -15.10 1.44 10.88
N THR A 262 -15.94 2.15 11.60
CA THR A 262 -15.62 3.39 12.30
C THR A 262 -14.73 3.11 13.51
N VAL A 263 -14.12 4.17 14.07
CA VAL A 263 -13.33 4.07 15.30
C VAL A 263 -14.18 3.54 16.46
N ASP A 264 -15.43 3.96 16.55
CA ASP A 264 -16.36 3.57 17.60
C ASP A 264 -16.76 2.08 17.48
N GLU A 265 -17.06 1.60 16.27
CA GLU A 265 -17.30 0.16 16.01
C GLU A 265 -16.06 -0.70 16.33
N CYS A 266 -14.86 -0.20 16.03
CA CYS A 266 -13.62 -0.89 16.41
C CYS A 266 -13.44 -0.97 17.94
N LEU A 267 -13.86 0.05 18.69
CA LEU A 267 -13.83 0.04 20.16
C LEU A 267 -14.82 -0.98 20.72
N ASP A 268 -16.03 -1.03 20.19
CA ASP A 268 -17.05 -2.01 20.60
C ASP A 268 -16.60 -3.43 20.27
N TYR A 269 -15.99 -3.63 19.10
CA TYR A 269 -15.39 -4.91 18.76
C TYR A 269 -14.26 -5.28 19.70
N LEU A 270 -13.36 -4.34 20.04
CA LEU A 270 -12.28 -4.59 21.01
C LEU A 270 -12.84 -5.01 22.38
N LYS A 271 -13.90 -4.36 22.86
CA LYS A 271 -14.60 -4.74 24.11
C LYS A 271 -15.16 -6.15 24.03
N MET A 272 -15.89 -6.47 22.97
CA MET A 272 -16.46 -7.80 22.76
C MET A 272 -15.35 -8.86 22.68
N PHE A 273 -14.32 -8.59 21.88
CA PHE A 273 -13.18 -9.47 21.67
C PHE A 273 -12.44 -9.73 22.98
N ALA A 274 -12.14 -8.68 23.75
CA ALA A 274 -11.48 -8.79 25.05
C ALA A 274 -12.29 -9.58 26.07
N ASN A 275 -13.62 -9.38 26.14
CA ASN A 275 -14.49 -10.15 27.04
C ASN A 275 -14.49 -11.65 26.71
N LYS A 276 -14.45 -12.01 25.42
CA LYS A 276 -14.38 -13.40 24.96
C LYS A 276 -12.97 -14.00 25.12
N ALA A 277 -11.93 -13.20 24.86
CA ALA A 277 -10.53 -13.62 24.94
C ALA A 277 -10.04 -13.80 26.39
N PHE A 278 -10.53 -12.96 27.30
CA PHE A 278 -10.12 -12.91 28.70
C PHE A 278 -11.32 -13.15 29.62
N PRO A 279 -11.87 -14.39 29.66
CA PRO A 279 -12.99 -14.67 30.54
C PRO A 279 -12.61 -14.35 31.99
N PRO A 280 -13.51 -13.74 32.78
CA PRO A 280 -13.22 -13.36 34.14
C PRO A 280 -12.78 -14.58 34.95
N ARG A 281 -11.64 -14.47 35.66
CA ARG A 281 -11.18 -15.52 36.58
C ARG A 281 -12.32 -15.90 37.52
N SER A 282 -12.59 -17.20 37.69
CA SER A 282 -13.62 -17.69 38.63
C SER A 282 -13.51 -16.96 39.96
N CYS A 283 -14.64 -16.51 40.52
CA CYS A 283 -14.71 -15.74 41.77
C CYS A 283 -13.87 -16.34 42.91
N ILE A 284 -13.79 -17.67 42.96
CA ILE A 284 -12.98 -18.44 43.91
C ILE A 284 -11.49 -18.12 43.79
N LEU A 285 -10.94 -18.10 42.57
CA LEU A 285 -9.51 -17.81 42.33
C LEU A 285 -9.16 -16.36 42.67
N ARG A 286 -10.07 -15.42 42.39
CA ARG A 286 -9.93 -13.99 42.75
C ARG A 286 -9.97 -13.79 44.26
N PHE A 287 -10.81 -14.53 44.98
CA PHE A 287 -10.85 -14.51 46.44
C PHE A 287 -9.57 -15.10 47.06
N MET A 288 -9.09 -16.24 46.54
CA MET A 288 -7.86 -16.88 47.02
C MET A 288 -6.59 -16.06 46.75
N SER A 289 -6.57 -15.26 45.67
CA SER A 289 -5.45 -14.36 45.35
C SER A 289 -5.26 -13.19 46.32
N LYS A 290 -6.27 -12.89 47.15
CA LYS A 290 -6.20 -11.88 48.22
C LYS A 290 -5.62 -12.41 49.53
N VAL A 291 -5.39 -13.73 49.64
CA VAL A 291 -4.80 -14.35 50.84
C VAL A 291 -3.29 -14.51 50.62
N PRO A 292 -2.41 -13.92 51.47
CA PRO A 292 -0.97 -13.80 51.20
C PRO A 292 -0.26 -15.12 50.88
N LEU A 293 -0.59 -16.21 51.58
CA LEU A 293 0.03 -17.53 51.40
C LEU A 293 -0.53 -18.33 50.21
N LEU A 294 -1.82 -18.17 49.89
CA LEU A 294 -2.43 -18.83 48.73
C LEU A 294 -2.16 -18.11 47.41
N SER A 295 -1.86 -16.81 47.46
CA SER A 295 -1.49 -16.01 46.29
C SER A 295 -0.19 -16.49 45.62
N THR A 296 0.79 -16.94 46.41
CA THR A 296 2.06 -17.49 45.90
C THR A 296 1.85 -18.87 45.29
N PHE A 297 1.05 -19.74 45.92
CA PHE A 297 0.74 -21.07 45.40
C PHE A 297 -0.09 -21.01 44.12
N THR A 298 -1.12 -20.15 44.05
CA THR A 298 -1.92 -19.93 42.83
C THR A 298 -1.10 -19.30 41.69
N ARG A 299 -0.16 -18.39 41.99
CA ARG A 299 0.79 -17.86 40.98
C ARG A 299 1.74 -18.93 40.46
N LEU A 300 2.27 -19.79 41.33
CA LEU A 300 3.11 -20.94 40.94
C LEU A 300 2.31 -21.96 40.11
N THR A 301 1.09 -22.31 40.50
CA THR A 301 0.25 -23.23 39.71
C THR A 301 -0.15 -22.62 38.37
N LEU A 302 -0.48 -21.32 38.30
CA LEU A 302 -0.74 -20.65 37.02
C LEU A 302 0.53 -20.62 36.14
N PHE A 303 1.70 -20.41 36.74
CA PHE A 303 2.99 -20.41 36.06
C PHE A 303 3.34 -21.79 35.51
N PHE A 304 3.20 -22.86 36.32
CA PHE A 304 3.39 -24.24 35.89
C PHE A 304 2.36 -24.68 34.86
N PHE A 305 1.09 -24.27 35.00
CA PHE A 305 0.05 -24.53 34.01
C PHE A 305 0.38 -23.84 32.68
N THR A 306 0.78 -22.56 32.71
CA THR A 306 1.21 -21.81 31.51
C THR A 306 2.46 -22.43 30.86
N LEU A 307 3.39 -22.96 31.65
CA LEU A 307 4.56 -23.72 31.16
C LEU A 307 4.19 -25.06 30.52
N LEU A 308 3.09 -25.70 30.95
CA LEU A 308 2.63 -26.99 30.45
C LEU A 308 1.67 -26.87 29.26
N THR A 309 0.87 -25.81 29.20
CA THR A 309 -0.13 -25.56 28.14
C THR A 309 0.35 -24.57 27.07
N ASP A 310 1.58 -24.07 27.20
CA ASP A 310 2.24 -23.07 26.33
C ASP A 310 1.40 -21.79 26.10
N SER A 311 0.35 -21.57 26.89
CA SER A 311 -0.60 -20.47 26.74
C SER A 311 -1.41 -20.25 28.04
N LYS A 312 -1.70 -18.98 28.34
CA LYS A 312 -2.52 -18.56 29.50
C LYS A 312 -4.03 -18.66 29.24
N TYR A 313 -4.45 -18.75 27.98
CA TYR A 313 -5.86 -18.77 27.52
C TYR A 313 -6.04 -19.76 26.36
N SER A 314 -7.23 -20.34 26.24
CA SER A 314 -7.58 -21.26 25.14
C SER A 314 -7.70 -20.50 23.80
N ALA A 315 -6.96 -20.94 22.79
CA ALA A 315 -6.95 -20.33 21.46
C ALA A 315 -8.22 -20.60 20.62
N ASN A 316 -8.94 -21.70 20.90
CA ASN A 316 -10.03 -22.18 20.04
C ASN A 316 -11.23 -21.21 19.97
N GLY A 317 -11.60 -20.57 21.09
CA GLY A 317 -12.71 -19.61 21.10
C GLY A 317 -12.39 -18.30 20.39
N LEU A 318 -11.10 -17.93 20.36
CA LEU A 318 -10.62 -16.71 19.73
C LEU A 318 -10.49 -16.86 18.22
N GLU A 319 -10.03 -18.02 17.77
CA GLU A 319 -9.94 -18.38 16.36
C GLU A 319 -11.31 -18.38 15.69
N SER A 320 -12.32 -19.00 16.32
CA SER A 320 -13.70 -18.96 15.81
C SER A 320 -14.18 -17.51 15.65
N LEU A 321 -13.92 -16.65 16.64
CA LEU A 321 -14.34 -15.25 16.57
C LEU A 321 -13.68 -14.49 15.41
N LEU A 322 -12.40 -14.75 15.15
CA LEU A 322 -11.68 -14.15 14.02
C LEU A 322 -12.18 -14.68 12.68
N MET A 323 -12.44 -15.99 12.58
CA MET A 323 -13.01 -16.60 11.38
C MET A 323 -14.41 -16.07 11.09
N ASP A 324 -15.25 -15.92 12.12
CA ASP A 324 -16.60 -15.35 12.01
C ASP A 324 -16.56 -13.88 11.58
N THR A 325 -15.59 -13.11 12.08
CA THR A 325 -15.48 -11.67 11.81
C THR A 325 -14.86 -11.38 10.44
N TYR A 326 -13.74 -12.02 10.10
CA TYR A 326 -12.94 -11.70 8.91
C TYR A 326 -13.16 -12.67 7.74
N GLY A 327 -13.88 -13.77 7.99
CA GLY A 327 -14.25 -14.78 7.01
C GLY A 327 -13.20 -15.88 6.83
N LEU A 328 -13.63 -17.14 6.87
CA LEU A 328 -12.82 -18.37 6.78
C LEU A 328 -12.03 -18.57 5.48
N HIS A 329 -12.30 -17.79 4.43
CA HIS A 329 -11.62 -17.93 3.14
C HIS A 329 -11.01 -16.63 2.64
N ARG A 330 -11.06 -15.55 3.43
CA ARG A 330 -10.56 -14.26 3.02
C ARG A 330 -9.04 -14.18 3.19
N GLY A 331 -8.33 -13.85 2.11
CA GLY A 331 -6.91 -13.55 2.09
C GLY A 331 -6.61 -12.06 2.26
N ILE A 332 -5.33 -11.74 2.52
CA ILE A 332 -4.86 -10.36 2.70
C ILE A 332 -4.96 -9.49 1.44
N THR A 333 -4.86 -10.11 0.26
CA THR A 333 -4.92 -9.42 -1.04
C THR A 333 -6.32 -9.39 -1.64
N ASP A 334 -7.32 -9.95 -0.95
CA ASP A 334 -8.71 -9.91 -1.40
C ASP A 334 -9.22 -8.47 -1.44
N CYS A 335 -9.81 -8.11 -2.58
CA CYS A 335 -10.45 -6.81 -2.71
C CYS A 335 -11.49 -6.63 -1.61
N SER A 336 -11.33 -5.55 -0.85
CA SER A 336 -12.14 -5.21 0.33
C SER A 336 -12.33 -3.70 0.42
N PHE A 337 -12.84 -3.20 1.54
CA PHE A 337 -12.94 -1.77 1.77
C PHE A 337 -11.57 -1.06 1.64
N ALA A 338 -10.46 -1.74 1.97
CA ALA A 338 -9.10 -1.23 1.85
C ALA A 338 -8.79 -0.89 0.39
N SER A 339 -9.16 -1.76 -0.56
CA SER A 339 -8.99 -1.52 -1.98
C SER A 339 -9.82 -0.33 -2.46
N HIS A 340 -11.04 -0.17 -1.94
CA HIS A 340 -11.94 0.95 -2.26
C HIS A 340 -11.38 2.31 -1.80
N ILE A 341 -10.67 2.34 -0.67
CA ILE A 341 -10.03 3.58 -0.16
C ILE A 341 -8.56 3.72 -0.57
N GLY A 342 -8.00 2.74 -1.28
CA GLY A 342 -6.62 2.76 -1.77
C GLY A 342 -5.58 2.57 -0.68
N SER A 343 -5.92 1.77 0.34
CA SER A 343 -5.09 1.52 1.51
C SER A 343 -4.38 0.17 1.44
N HIS A 344 -3.15 0.13 1.94
CA HIS A 344 -2.36 -1.08 2.15
C HIS A 344 -2.26 -1.38 3.65
N VAL A 345 -2.72 -2.56 4.06
CA VAL A 345 -2.73 -3.00 5.46
C VAL A 345 -1.63 -4.03 5.69
N GLY A 346 -0.87 -3.92 6.79
CA GLY A 346 0.10 -4.92 7.20
C GLY A 346 -0.04 -5.27 8.68
N VAL A 347 0.24 -6.54 9.02
CA VAL A 347 0.25 -7.01 10.41
C VAL A 347 1.57 -7.71 10.69
N THR A 348 2.22 -7.39 11.81
CA THR A 348 3.52 -7.98 12.16
C THR A 348 3.37 -9.31 12.87
N LEU A 349 4.17 -10.30 12.46
CA LEU A 349 4.29 -11.61 13.10
C LEU A 349 5.76 -11.93 13.44
N THR A 350 5.96 -12.81 14.43
CA THR A 350 7.29 -13.35 14.80
C THR A 350 7.33 -14.85 14.51
N ARG A 351 8.38 -15.36 13.84
CA ARG A 351 8.52 -16.81 13.60
C ARG A 351 9.17 -17.50 14.80
N ALA A 352 8.70 -18.69 15.17
CA ALA A 352 9.15 -19.42 16.36
C ALA A 352 10.50 -20.16 16.21
N ARG A 353 11.07 -20.26 15.00
CA ARG A 353 12.40 -20.82 14.74
C ARG A 353 13.27 -19.75 14.05
N ASP A 354 13.94 -18.95 14.87
CA ASP A 354 15.13 -18.09 14.64
C ASP A 354 15.30 -17.25 13.35
N ASP A 355 14.34 -17.22 12.42
CA ASP A 355 14.37 -16.38 11.22
C ASP A 355 13.08 -15.59 11.05
N TYR A 356 13.20 -14.26 11.09
CA TYR A 356 12.10 -13.30 11.00
C TYR A 356 11.51 -13.26 9.58
N SER A 357 10.18 -13.35 9.48
CA SER A 357 9.43 -13.07 8.27
C SER A 357 8.35 -12.03 8.56
N HIS A 358 8.47 -10.84 7.99
CA HIS A 358 7.35 -9.91 7.90
C HIS A 358 6.37 -10.44 6.84
N LEU A 359 5.05 -10.25 7.05
CA LEU A 359 4.03 -10.41 6.02
C LEU A 359 3.65 -9.03 5.48
N PRO A 360 4.46 -8.45 4.58
CA PRO A 360 4.07 -7.22 3.91
C PRO A 360 3.02 -7.53 2.85
N SER A 361 1.97 -6.72 2.80
CA SER A 361 1.04 -6.68 1.67
C SER A 361 1.68 -6.13 0.39
N GLY A 362 2.92 -5.61 0.47
CA GLY A 362 3.67 -5.02 -0.64
C GLY A 362 4.88 -5.83 -1.14
N CYS A 363 5.50 -6.67 -0.31
CA CYS A 363 6.63 -7.52 -0.69
C CYS A 363 6.27 -9.00 -0.52
N GLY A 364 5.31 -9.45 -1.32
CA GLY A 364 4.54 -10.68 -1.12
C GLY A 364 5.27 -11.87 -0.50
N GLN A 365 4.66 -12.31 0.58
CA GLN A 365 4.50 -13.72 0.90
C GLN A 365 3.13 -14.16 0.36
N GLN A 366 2.97 -15.47 0.18
CA GLN A 366 1.75 -16.13 -0.29
C GLN A 366 0.52 -15.69 0.52
N ALA A 367 -0.68 -15.85 -0.04
CA ALA A 367 -1.94 -15.40 0.55
C ALA A 367 -2.12 -15.91 1.99
N VAL A 368 -1.72 -15.10 2.96
CA VAL A 368 -2.00 -15.38 4.37
C VAL A 368 -3.42 -14.95 4.69
N LYS A 369 -4.11 -15.85 5.36
CA LYS A 369 -5.47 -15.74 5.81
C LYS A 369 -5.53 -14.95 7.11
N TRP A 370 -6.52 -14.08 7.27
CA TRP A 370 -6.58 -13.12 8.39
C TRP A 370 -6.52 -13.75 9.79
N TRP A 371 -7.12 -14.93 9.98
CA TRP A 371 -7.14 -15.62 11.26
C TRP A 371 -5.86 -16.40 11.56
N GLU A 372 -5.02 -16.68 10.56
CA GLU A 372 -3.73 -17.36 10.77
C GLU A 372 -2.69 -16.44 11.45
N VAL A 373 -3.01 -15.15 11.60
CA VAL A 373 -2.14 -14.08 12.12
C VAL A 373 -2.31 -13.87 13.63
N TYR A 374 -3.34 -14.44 14.25
CA TYR A 374 -3.75 -14.05 15.60
C TYR A 374 -3.81 -15.27 16.54
N PHE A 375 -2.69 -15.52 17.23
CA PHE A 375 -2.51 -16.41 18.38
C PHE A 375 -2.18 -17.89 18.16
N ASP A 376 -1.42 -18.36 19.17
CA ASP A 376 -0.68 -19.61 19.34
C ASP A 376 0.42 -19.82 18.29
N GLY A 377 1.44 -20.61 18.63
CA GLY A 377 2.47 -21.08 17.69
C GLY A 377 1.81 -21.87 16.56
N LYS A 378 1.21 -21.17 15.59
CA LYS A 378 0.45 -21.80 14.53
C LYS A 378 1.28 -21.94 13.28
N ARG A 379 1.24 -23.16 12.75
CA ARG A 379 1.89 -23.51 11.50
C ARG A 379 1.11 -22.90 10.34
N VAL A 380 1.55 -21.76 9.85
CA VAL A 380 1.13 -21.25 8.55
C VAL A 380 1.68 -22.23 7.50
N SER A 381 0.80 -22.79 6.67
CA SER A 381 1.18 -23.77 5.66
C SER A 381 2.28 -23.21 4.76
N GLY A 382 3.36 -23.97 4.57
CA GLY A 382 4.55 -23.53 3.81
C GLY A 382 5.51 -22.56 4.52
N HIS A 383 5.12 -21.92 5.63
CA HIS A 383 5.91 -20.83 6.24
C HIS A 383 6.38 -21.12 7.68
N GLY A 384 5.83 -22.14 8.32
CA GLY A 384 6.24 -22.56 9.66
C GLY A 384 5.42 -21.92 10.76
N ILE A 385 5.94 -21.96 11.99
CA ILE A 385 5.22 -21.59 13.20
C ILE A 385 5.39 -20.10 13.50
N TYR A 386 4.28 -19.37 13.65
CA TYR A 386 4.27 -17.94 13.97
C TYR A 386 3.66 -17.65 15.34
N GLN A 387 4.08 -16.54 15.94
CA GLN A 387 3.69 -16.01 17.24
C GLN A 387 3.49 -14.49 17.15
N ASP A 388 3.02 -13.89 18.25
CA ASP A 388 2.74 -12.44 18.33
C ASP A 388 3.97 -11.61 17.92
N GLY A 389 3.77 -10.67 16.99
CA GLY A 389 4.76 -9.68 16.56
C GLY A 389 5.31 -8.83 17.70
N GLY A 390 4.54 -8.68 18.79
CA GLY A 390 4.93 -7.95 19.99
C GLY A 390 6.14 -8.51 20.71
N LEU A 391 6.57 -9.76 20.42
CA LEU A 391 7.81 -10.34 20.95
C LEU A 391 9.07 -9.80 20.27
N ALA A 392 8.95 -9.22 19.08
CA ALA A 392 10.07 -8.72 18.28
C ALA A 392 9.95 -7.22 17.96
N PHE A 393 8.76 -6.77 17.55
CA PHE A 393 8.49 -5.41 17.11
C PHE A 393 7.11 -4.96 17.59
N ASN A 394 7.00 -4.57 18.87
CA ASN A 394 5.71 -4.08 19.41
C ASN A 394 5.25 -2.76 18.78
N ASN A 395 6.18 -1.96 18.25
CA ASN A 395 5.90 -0.76 17.45
C ASN A 395 6.32 -1.01 15.99
N PRO A 396 5.37 -1.13 15.05
CA PRO A 396 5.66 -1.46 13.66
C PRO A 396 6.06 -0.26 12.78
N ALA A 397 6.29 0.93 13.34
CA ALA A 397 6.49 2.17 12.58
C ALA A 397 7.64 2.10 11.57
N SER A 398 8.77 1.49 11.97
CA SER A 398 9.94 1.33 11.08
C SER A 398 9.66 0.39 9.92
N ILE A 399 8.85 -0.65 10.13
CA ILE A 399 8.42 -1.59 9.09
C ILE A 399 7.46 -0.86 8.14
N ALA A 400 6.45 -0.17 8.69
CA ALA A 400 5.48 0.58 7.93
C ALA A 400 6.13 1.63 7.01
N LEU A 401 7.15 2.34 7.51
CA LEU A 401 7.92 3.31 6.74
C LEU A 401 8.65 2.66 5.56
N ARG A 402 9.34 1.54 5.80
CA ARG A 402 10.07 0.81 4.74
C ARG A 402 9.13 0.29 3.66
N GLU A 403 7.98 -0.25 4.06
CA GLU A 403 6.98 -0.77 3.13
C GLU A 403 6.34 0.37 2.31
N ALA A 404 6.06 1.52 2.92
CA ALA A 404 5.60 2.70 2.19
C ALA A 404 6.62 3.18 1.14
N VAL A 405 7.91 3.18 1.47
CA VAL A 405 8.99 3.50 0.53
C VAL A 405 9.03 2.48 -0.62
N ALA A 406 8.92 1.18 -0.31
CA ALA A 406 8.93 0.11 -1.31
C ALA A 406 7.72 0.13 -2.25
N LEU A 407 6.55 0.54 -1.76
CA LEU A 407 5.34 0.73 -2.57
C LEU A 407 5.42 1.94 -3.51
N THR A 408 6.36 2.85 -3.26
CA THR A 408 6.49 4.10 -4.01
C THR A 408 7.46 3.91 -5.18
N PRO A 409 7.08 4.19 -6.45
CA PRO A 409 7.89 3.82 -7.63
C PRO A 409 9.33 4.35 -7.67
N ASP A 410 9.57 5.51 -7.08
CA ASP A 410 10.89 6.17 -7.02
C ASP A 410 11.52 6.07 -5.62
N GLY A 411 10.96 5.27 -4.73
CA GLY A 411 11.42 5.13 -3.35
C GLY A 411 11.28 6.41 -2.51
N ALA A 412 10.41 7.34 -2.89
CA ALA A 412 10.22 8.55 -2.09
C ALA A 412 9.63 8.23 -0.71
N GLU A 413 10.11 8.94 0.30
CA GLU A 413 9.56 8.85 1.65
C GLU A 413 8.08 9.29 1.69
N PRO A 414 7.28 8.73 2.62
CA PRO A 414 5.94 9.23 2.89
C PRO A 414 5.98 10.68 3.40
N SER A 415 4.85 11.36 3.29
CA SER A 415 4.67 12.74 3.78
C SER A 415 4.45 12.80 5.29
N ILE A 416 3.71 11.84 5.84
CA ILE A 416 3.31 11.78 7.24
C ILE A 416 3.48 10.33 7.70
N LEU A 417 4.04 10.14 8.90
CA LEU A 417 3.95 8.91 9.66
C LEU A 417 3.42 9.23 11.06
N LEU A 418 2.27 8.64 11.40
CA LEU A 418 1.69 8.71 12.74
C LEU A 418 1.84 7.35 13.44
N SER A 419 2.56 7.33 14.57
CA SER A 419 2.68 6.16 15.45
C SER A 419 1.80 6.35 16.69
N LEU A 420 0.94 5.38 16.98
CA LEU A 420 0.03 5.39 18.12
C LEU A 420 0.45 4.32 19.13
N GLY A 421 0.82 4.78 20.32
CA GLY A 421 1.23 3.94 21.43
C GLY A 421 0.05 3.40 22.25
N THR A 422 0.32 2.34 23.02
CA THR A 422 -0.61 1.71 23.96
C THR A 422 -0.25 2.00 25.42
N GLY A 423 0.53 3.06 25.67
CA GLY A 423 1.06 3.45 26.96
C GLY A 423 2.41 2.78 27.28
N SER A 424 3.35 3.58 27.74
CA SER A 424 4.69 3.14 28.15
C SER A 424 4.77 3.11 29.67
N SER A 425 4.95 1.94 30.29
CA SER A 425 5.16 1.90 31.75
C SER A 425 6.57 2.37 32.06
N ALA A 426 6.73 3.25 33.05
CA ALA A 426 8.04 3.51 33.64
C ALA A 426 8.64 2.17 34.13
N PRO A 427 9.95 1.92 33.95
CA PRO A 427 10.57 0.74 34.52
C PRO A 427 10.31 0.76 36.03
N LEU A 428 9.85 -0.35 36.60
CA LEU A 428 9.62 -0.57 38.04
C LEU A 428 10.82 -0.04 38.84
N ARG A 429 10.75 1.23 39.26
CA ARG A 429 11.84 1.91 39.98
C ARG A 429 11.51 2.16 41.44
N LYS A 430 10.29 1.84 41.86
CA LYS A 430 9.84 2.07 43.23
C LYS A 430 9.39 0.72 43.82
N TYR A 431 10.19 0.24 44.76
CA TYR A 431 9.99 -0.91 45.65
C TYR A 431 10.38 -2.30 45.10
N LEU A 432 11.59 -2.79 45.47
CA LEU A 432 11.88 -4.13 46.06
C LEU A 432 13.10 -4.94 45.50
N SER A 433 13.90 -5.45 46.46
CA SER A 433 14.67 -6.72 46.51
C SER A 433 15.93 -6.95 45.65
N ILE A 434 17.03 -7.40 46.31
CA ILE A 434 18.30 -7.92 45.75
C ILE A 434 18.08 -9.01 44.66
N VAL A 435 16.96 -9.73 44.70
CA VAL A 435 16.61 -10.78 43.73
C VAL A 435 16.36 -10.19 42.32
N TYR A 436 15.90 -8.94 42.24
CA TYR A 436 15.60 -8.25 40.98
C TYR A 436 16.85 -7.79 40.21
N GLU A 437 18.02 -7.80 40.85
CA GLU A 437 19.33 -7.54 40.23
C GLU A 437 20.08 -8.79 39.78
N THR A 438 19.48 -9.98 39.95
CA THR A 438 20.11 -11.22 39.49
C THR A 438 20.12 -11.31 37.96
N PHE A 439 21.08 -12.06 37.41
CA PHE A 439 21.30 -12.21 35.97
C PHE A 439 20.04 -12.51 35.14
N PRO A 440 19.17 -13.49 35.47
CA PRO A 440 18.00 -13.80 34.64
C PRO A 440 16.98 -12.65 34.57
N PHE A 441 16.78 -11.90 35.66
CA PHE A 441 15.88 -10.73 35.66
C PHE A 441 16.51 -9.52 34.97
N ARG A 442 17.84 -9.36 35.03
CA ARG A 442 18.57 -8.35 34.23
C ARG A 442 18.48 -8.64 32.73
N VAL A 443 18.65 -9.90 32.32
CA VAL A 443 18.49 -10.33 30.92
C VAL A 443 17.04 -10.14 30.46
N GLY A 444 16.06 -10.56 31.26
CA GLY A 444 14.64 -10.34 30.96
C GLY A 444 14.29 -8.86 30.81
N ARG A 445 14.87 -7.99 31.65
CA ARG A 445 14.70 -6.53 31.55
C ARG A 445 15.37 -5.95 30.30
N ALA A 446 16.57 -6.39 29.97
CA ALA A 446 17.27 -5.98 28.75
C ALA A 446 16.51 -6.41 27.49
N LEU A 447 15.90 -7.60 27.49
CA LEU A 447 15.01 -8.07 26.43
C LEU A 447 13.72 -7.24 26.37
N TRP A 448 13.08 -6.93 27.51
CA TRP A 448 11.90 -6.07 27.57
C TRP A 448 12.17 -4.64 27.07
N HIS A 449 13.36 -4.09 27.40
CA HIS A 449 13.79 -2.79 26.89
C HIS A 449 13.99 -2.80 25.37
N ARG A 450 14.48 -3.90 24.78
CA ARG A 450 14.61 -4.03 23.31
C ARG A 450 13.25 -4.12 22.60
N VAL A 451 12.23 -4.63 23.29
CA VAL A 451 10.86 -4.80 22.76
C VAL A 451 9.98 -3.58 23.10
N SER A 452 10.50 -2.61 23.85
CA SER A 452 9.77 -1.39 24.19
C SER A 452 9.40 -0.59 22.93
N SER A 453 8.11 -0.30 22.79
CA SER A 453 7.59 0.57 21.75
C SER A 453 8.26 1.94 21.70
N ARG A 454 8.59 2.51 22.87
CA ARG A 454 9.24 3.82 22.99
C ARG A 454 10.67 3.77 22.47
N THR A 455 11.44 2.77 22.89
CA THR A 455 12.82 2.59 22.40
C THR A 455 12.86 2.35 20.89
N SER A 456 11.90 1.60 20.36
CA SER A 456 11.75 1.40 18.91
C SER A 456 11.45 2.70 18.17
N TRP A 457 10.58 3.55 18.73
CA TRP A 457 10.29 4.88 18.20
C TRP A 457 11.51 5.80 18.25
N ASP A 458 12.17 5.90 19.40
CA ASP A 458 13.34 6.76 19.58
C ASP A 458 14.48 6.35 18.65
N THR A 459 14.64 5.04 18.40
CA THR A 459 15.58 4.51 17.40
C THR A 459 15.22 4.97 15.99
N LEU A 460 13.94 4.89 15.59
CA LEU A 460 13.49 5.36 14.28
C LEU A 460 13.74 6.85 14.09
N VAL A 461 13.42 7.67 15.10
CA VAL A 461 13.66 9.12 15.08
C VAL A 461 15.16 9.41 15.04
N GLY A 462 15.98 8.67 15.80
CA GLY A 462 17.43 8.84 15.84
C GLY A 462 18.15 8.47 14.54
N HIS A 463 17.59 7.56 13.74
CA HIS A 463 18.13 7.19 12.41
C HIS A 463 17.60 8.07 11.27
N ARG A 464 16.82 9.12 11.59
CA ARG A 464 16.27 10.03 10.58
C ARG A 464 17.38 10.82 9.92
N ARG A 465 17.38 10.85 8.58
CA ARG A 465 18.29 11.70 7.80
C ARG A 465 17.91 13.17 7.96
N SER A 466 18.90 14.07 7.94
CA SER A 466 18.67 15.51 8.06
C SER A 466 17.83 16.10 6.90
N ASP A 467 17.83 15.45 5.74
CA ASP A 467 17.08 15.82 4.55
C ASP A 467 15.74 15.07 4.40
N SER A 468 15.33 14.28 5.41
CA SER A 468 14.09 13.52 5.39
C SER A 468 12.87 14.42 5.23
N LYS A 469 12.00 14.06 4.29
CA LYS A 469 10.77 14.81 3.97
C LYS A 469 9.53 14.25 4.65
N CYS A 470 9.69 13.18 5.43
CA CYS A 470 8.62 12.58 6.22
C CYS A 470 8.44 13.29 7.56
N ASN A 471 7.22 13.76 7.84
CA ASN A 471 6.85 14.30 9.14
C ASN A 471 6.47 13.15 10.08
N LEU A 472 7.22 12.99 11.18
CA LEU A 472 7.04 11.92 12.16
C LEU A 472 6.26 12.45 13.36
N TYR A 473 5.14 11.80 13.69
CA TYR A 473 4.32 12.10 14.86
C TYR A 473 4.13 10.85 15.71
N ARG A 474 4.16 11.01 17.03
CA ARG A 474 3.76 9.96 17.98
C ARG A 474 2.79 10.52 19.00
N LEU A 475 1.70 9.79 19.22
CA LEU A 475 0.79 9.98 20.34
C LEU A 475 0.89 8.75 21.24
N ASP A 476 1.19 8.96 22.51
CA ASP A 476 1.35 7.90 23.50
C ASP A 476 0.97 8.43 24.90
N ASP A 477 0.69 7.53 25.83
CA ASP A 477 0.53 7.86 27.24
C ASP A 477 1.89 7.71 27.95
N ASP A 478 2.58 8.83 28.15
CA ASP A 478 3.86 8.94 28.84
C ASP A 478 3.70 9.20 30.35
N SER A 479 2.50 9.07 30.92
CA SER A 479 2.29 9.30 32.36
C SER A 479 3.03 8.27 33.22
N GLU A 480 3.60 8.71 34.35
CA GLU A 480 4.33 7.84 35.30
C GLU A 480 3.43 6.84 36.07
N GLN A 481 2.14 6.77 35.74
CA GLN A 481 1.19 5.87 36.39
C GLN A 481 1.39 4.44 35.87
N GLU A 482 1.16 3.44 36.74
CA GLU A 482 1.18 2.05 36.31
C GLU A 482 0.10 1.82 35.25
N ASN A 483 0.50 1.31 34.08
CA ASN A 483 -0.44 0.92 33.05
C ASN A 483 -1.28 -0.27 33.50
N PRO A 484 -2.57 -0.32 33.10
CA PRO A 484 -3.41 -1.47 33.39
C PRO A 484 -2.87 -2.73 32.71
N LEU A 485 -3.21 -3.89 33.28
CA LEU A 485 -2.82 -5.19 32.72
C LEU A 485 -3.44 -5.38 31.33
N LEU A 486 -2.73 -6.11 30.46
CA LEU A 486 -3.14 -6.34 29.06
C LEU A 486 -4.46 -7.11 28.92
N ASP A 487 -4.90 -7.80 29.98
CA ASP A 487 -6.10 -8.63 30.09
C ASP A 487 -7.18 -8.04 31.00
N ASP A 488 -7.01 -6.81 31.51
CA ASP A 488 -8.01 -6.15 32.36
C ASP A 488 -9.09 -5.44 31.52
N VAL A 489 -10.11 -6.21 31.14
CA VAL A 489 -11.23 -5.73 30.32
C VAL A 489 -11.97 -4.54 30.94
N THR A 490 -11.93 -4.38 32.27
CA THR A 490 -12.61 -3.26 32.95
C THR A 490 -11.97 -1.90 32.66
N GLN A 491 -10.74 -1.91 32.14
CA GLN A 491 -9.95 -0.69 31.89
C GLN A 491 -10.09 -0.16 30.46
N ILE A 492 -10.83 -0.83 29.57
CA ILE A 492 -10.96 -0.41 28.16
C ILE A 492 -11.51 1.02 28.04
N ASP A 493 -12.65 1.31 28.67
CA ASP A 493 -13.28 2.63 28.62
C ASP A 493 -12.44 3.72 29.29
N PRO A 494 -11.89 3.52 30.52
CA PRO A 494 -10.96 4.47 31.13
C PRO A 494 -9.74 4.78 30.26
N VAL A 495 -9.11 3.77 29.66
CA VAL A 495 -7.93 3.94 28.81
C VAL A 495 -8.27 4.71 27.54
N HIS A 496 -9.39 4.39 26.89
CA HIS A 496 -9.88 5.11 25.73
C HIS A 496 -10.11 6.60 26.03
N GLN A 497 -10.82 6.88 27.13
CA GLN A 497 -11.15 8.25 27.53
C GLN A 497 -9.90 9.06 27.90
N LYS A 498 -8.99 8.46 28.68
CA LYS A 498 -7.70 9.09 29.03
C LYS A 498 -6.88 9.44 27.79
N ALA A 499 -6.82 8.54 26.81
CA ALA A 499 -6.11 8.79 25.56
C ALA A 499 -6.73 9.95 24.76
N LYS A 500 -8.06 10.04 24.71
CA LYS A 500 -8.75 11.20 24.09
C LYS A 500 -8.36 12.52 24.76
N GLU A 501 -8.31 12.54 26.08
CA GLU A 501 -7.94 13.74 26.86
C GLU A 501 -6.47 14.12 26.64
N ILE A 502 -5.56 13.14 26.62
CA ILE A 502 -4.13 13.35 26.32
C ILE A 502 -3.97 13.96 24.92
N ALA A 503 -4.65 13.40 23.91
CA ALA A 503 -4.56 13.94 22.55
C ALA A 503 -5.11 15.37 22.48
N LYS A 504 -6.27 15.65 23.09
CA LYS A 504 -6.87 16.99 23.11
C LYS A 504 -6.01 18.03 23.84
N GLY A 505 -5.27 17.62 24.86
CA GLY A 505 -4.30 18.47 25.55
C GLY A 505 -2.97 18.65 24.83
N SER A 506 -2.72 17.91 23.75
CA SER A 506 -1.44 17.94 23.03
C SER A 506 -1.37 19.10 22.03
N PRO A 507 -0.30 19.91 22.04
CA PRO A 507 -0.10 20.96 21.04
C PRO A 507 0.12 20.38 19.62
N ILE A 508 0.42 19.08 19.52
CA ILE A 508 0.63 18.38 18.25
C ILE A 508 -0.71 18.21 17.49
N LEU A 509 -1.84 18.04 18.20
CA LEU A 509 -3.09 17.61 17.59
C LEU A 509 -3.63 18.61 16.54
N PRO A 510 -3.72 19.93 16.80
CA PRO A 510 -4.21 20.88 15.79
C PRO A 510 -3.29 20.97 14.56
N SER A 511 -1.97 20.95 14.77
CA SER A 511 -0.99 20.96 13.69
C SER A 511 -1.06 19.68 12.84
N LEU A 512 -1.22 18.53 13.49
CA LEU A 512 -1.39 17.25 12.82
C LEU A 512 -2.67 17.22 11.98
N ALA A 513 -3.79 17.71 12.52
CA ALA A 513 -5.06 17.80 11.81
C ALA A 513 -4.97 18.69 10.56
N CYS A 514 -4.32 19.87 10.67
CA CYS A 514 -4.07 20.72 9.52
C CYS A 514 -3.13 20.06 8.49
N SER A 515 -2.11 19.33 8.95
CA SER A 515 -1.25 18.53 8.06
C SER A 515 -2.04 17.49 7.28
N PHE A 516 -3.03 16.83 7.89
CA PHE A 516 -3.92 15.89 7.20
C PHE A 516 -4.86 16.55 6.20
N ARG A 517 -5.42 17.72 6.53
CA ARG A 517 -6.22 18.53 5.60
C ARG A 517 -5.40 19.00 4.41
N SER A 518 -4.18 19.50 4.65
CA SER A 518 -3.24 19.94 3.61
C SER A 518 -2.84 18.78 2.68
N ALA A 519 -2.66 17.58 3.24
CA ALA A 519 -2.32 16.38 2.47
C ALA A 519 -3.49 15.82 1.62
N LEU A 520 -4.70 16.40 1.71
CA LEU A 520 -5.78 16.15 0.74
C LEU A 520 -5.57 16.90 -0.57
N PHE A 521 -4.64 17.85 -0.63
CA PHE A 521 -4.26 18.52 -1.87
C PHE A 521 -2.95 17.95 -2.43
N TYR A 522 -2.80 18.01 -3.74
CA TYR A 522 -1.59 17.63 -4.46
C TYR A 522 -1.42 18.51 -5.69
N PHE A 523 -0.20 18.57 -6.22
CA PHE A 523 0.12 19.39 -7.39
C PHE A 523 0.46 18.51 -8.59
N GLN A 524 0.04 18.92 -9.78
CA GLN A 524 0.39 18.29 -11.05
C GLN A 524 0.79 19.34 -12.07
N LEU A 525 1.78 19.03 -12.91
CA LEU A 525 2.05 19.79 -14.11
C LEU A 525 0.93 19.56 -15.13
N ASP A 526 0.61 20.58 -15.91
CA ASP A 526 -0.31 20.46 -17.02
C ASP A 526 0.33 19.60 -18.13
N GLU A 527 -0.27 18.45 -18.42
CA GLU A 527 0.22 17.52 -19.45
C GLU A 527 0.21 18.15 -20.84
N SER A 528 -0.67 19.13 -21.09
CA SER A 528 -0.77 19.83 -22.37
C SER A 528 0.25 20.98 -22.53
N HIS A 529 0.86 21.42 -21.42
CA HIS A 529 1.86 22.48 -21.37
C HIS A 529 3.07 22.04 -20.53
N PRO A 530 3.85 21.04 -20.99
CA PRO A 530 5.03 20.57 -20.27
C PRO A 530 6.06 21.70 -20.08
N PRO A 531 6.90 21.64 -19.03
CA PRO A 531 7.92 22.65 -18.78
C PRO A 531 8.80 22.90 -20.02
N PHE A 532 8.93 24.17 -20.42
CA PHE A 532 9.75 24.55 -21.56
C PHE A 532 10.70 25.70 -21.23
N PHE A 533 11.89 25.70 -21.83
CA PHE A 533 12.91 26.69 -21.56
C PHE A 533 12.78 27.89 -22.51
N ARG A 534 12.65 29.10 -21.95
CA ARG A 534 12.56 30.36 -22.71
C ARG A 534 13.22 31.49 -21.92
N ASN A 535 13.96 32.35 -22.62
CA ASN A 535 14.56 33.57 -22.03
C ASN A 535 15.38 33.31 -20.74
N GLY A 536 16.11 32.19 -20.66
CA GLY A 536 16.95 31.86 -19.52
C GLY A 536 16.20 31.24 -18.32
N ARG A 537 14.91 30.93 -18.46
CA ARG A 537 14.06 30.38 -17.40
C ARG A 537 13.22 29.22 -17.95
N TYR A 538 12.78 28.32 -17.07
CA TYR A 538 11.75 27.34 -17.39
C TYR A 538 10.39 27.93 -17.08
N GLU A 539 9.51 28.00 -18.08
CA GLU A 539 8.11 28.36 -17.92
C GLU A 539 7.30 27.10 -17.65
N CYS A 540 6.49 27.13 -16.58
CA CYS A 540 5.76 25.97 -16.09
C CYS A 540 4.30 26.33 -15.84
N VAL A 541 3.41 25.40 -16.20
CA VAL A 541 1.99 25.45 -15.85
C VAL A 541 1.67 24.21 -15.04
N GLY A 542 1.03 24.40 -13.90
CA GLY A 542 0.56 23.29 -13.09
C GLY A 542 -0.70 23.66 -12.32
N GLN A 543 -1.22 22.70 -11.58
CA GLN A 543 -2.52 22.81 -10.96
C GLN A 543 -2.50 22.17 -9.57
N ILE A 544 -3.10 22.84 -8.59
CA ILE A 544 -3.42 22.25 -7.29
C ILE A 544 -4.79 21.60 -7.39
N LEU A 545 -4.86 20.33 -6.99
CA LEU A 545 -6.05 19.49 -7.08
C LEU A 545 -6.39 18.93 -5.70
N CYS A 546 -7.68 18.74 -5.42
CA CYS A 546 -8.16 18.06 -4.22
C CYS A 546 -8.36 16.56 -4.46
N ARG A 547 -8.05 15.72 -3.46
CA ARG A 547 -8.35 14.28 -3.45
C ARG A 547 -9.83 13.99 -3.22
N LEU A 548 -10.54 14.86 -2.49
CA LEU A 548 -11.99 14.78 -2.32
C LEU A 548 -12.70 15.28 -3.59
N ARG A 549 -13.91 14.79 -3.85
CA ARG A 549 -14.66 15.10 -5.07
C ARG A 549 -16.03 15.70 -4.76
N SER A 550 -16.36 16.75 -5.51
CA SER A 550 -17.69 17.36 -5.49
C SER A 550 -18.70 16.46 -6.22
N PRO A 551 -19.99 16.42 -5.83
CA PRO A 551 -20.64 17.20 -4.76
C PRO A 551 -20.85 16.39 -3.47
N SER A 552 -19.86 15.62 -3.03
CA SER A 552 -20.00 14.83 -1.80
C SER A 552 -20.14 15.73 -0.57
N VAL A 553 -20.86 15.26 0.48
CA VAL A 553 -21.08 16.04 1.71
C VAL A 553 -19.75 16.34 2.40
N GLU A 554 -18.83 15.37 2.40
CA GLU A 554 -17.47 15.49 2.92
C GLU A 554 -16.72 16.62 2.20
N TYR A 555 -16.80 16.65 0.86
CA TYR A 555 -16.15 17.65 0.02
C TYR A 555 -16.69 19.05 0.29
N CYS A 556 -18.01 19.23 0.18
CA CYS A 556 -18.64 20.53 0.33
C CYS A 556 -18.38 21.12 1.71
N SER A 557 -18.48 20.30 2.78
CA SER A 557 -18.19 20.75 4.14
C SER A 557 -16.71 21.15 4.32
N PHE A 558 -15.78 20.34 3.80
CA PHE A 558 -14.36 20.62 3.86
C PHE A 558 -14.00 21.92 3.12
N MET A 559 -14.48 22.10 1.89
CA MET A 559 -14.20 23.31 1.10
C MET A 559 -14.85 24.54 1.70
N ASN A 560 -16.08 24.43 2.23
CA ASN A 560 -16.75 25.53 2.91
C ASN A 560 -15.98 26.01 4.14
N ARG A 561 -15.38 25.08 4.91
CA ARG A 561 -14.47 25.42 6.02
C ARG A 561 -13.27 26.22 5.53
N LEU A 562 -12.58 25.75 4.48
CA LEU A 562 -11.41 26.44 3.93
C LEU A 562 -11.76 27.83 3.42
N TRP A 563 -12.89 27.97 2.73
CA TRP A 563 -13.39 29.27 2.27
C TRP A 563 -13.70 30.22 3.43
N THR A 564 -14.45 29.75 4.44
CA THR A 564 -14.81 30.55 5.63
C THR A 564 -13.56 31.00 6.40
N ASN A 565 -12.55 30.12 6.49
CA ASN A 565 -11.27 30.40 7.14
C ASN A 565 -10.30 31.21 6.24
N LYS A 566 -10.73 31.63 5.05
CA LYS A 566 -9.92 32.37 4.06
C LYS A 566 -8.59 31.68 3.76
N ALA A 567 -8.63 30.35 3.62
CA ALA A 567 -7.44 29.56 3.37
C ALA A 567 -6.80 29.90 2.02
N THR A 568 -5.47 29.89 1.96
CA THR A 568 -4.70 30.26 0.77
C THR A 568 -3.59 29.26 0.49
N PHE A 569 -3.32 29.02 -0.80
CA PHE A 569 -2.20 28.21 -1.27
C PHE A 569 -1.06 29.11 -1.73
N HIS A 570 0.15 28.86 -1.24
CA HIS A 570 1.34 29.67 -1.54
C HIS A 570 2.36 28.89 -2.37
N LEU A 571 2.83 29.48 -3.47
CA LEU A 571 3.85 28.96 -4.39
C LEU A 571 4.67 30.11 -4.99
N GLU A 572 6.00 30.13 -4.83
CA GLU A 572 6.92 31.10 -5.48
C GLU A 572 6.44 32.57 -5.44
N GLY A 573 5.92 33.01 -4.28
CA GLY A 573 5.41 34.38 -4.09
C GLY A 573 4.00 34.63 -4.64
N GLN A 574 3.38 33.64 -5.30
CA GLN A 574 1.97 33.66 -5.65
C GLN A 574 1.12 33.08 -4.52
N SER A 575 -0.08 33.62 -4.36
CA SER A 575 -1.09 33.14 -3.42
C SER A 575 -2.41 32.95 -4.15
N VAL A 576 -3.03 31.78 -3.96
CA VAL A 576 -4.35 31.45 -4.51
C VAL A 576 -5.29 31.13 -3.35
N GLY A 577 -6.32 31.96 -3.16
CA GLY A 577 -7.34 31.74 -2.15
C GLY A 577 -8.41 30.75 -2.60
N VAL A 578 -9.01 30.03 -1.64
CA VAL A 578 -10.23 29.24 -1.88
C VAL A 578 -11.43 30.18 -2.01
N VAL A 579 -12.22 30.01 -3.07
CA VAL A 579 -13.42 30.83 -3.34
C VAL A 579 -14.72 30.05 -3.12
N GLU A 580 -15.86 30.75 -3.06
CA GLU A 580 -17.17 30.14 -2.80
C GLU A 580 -17.55 29.10 -3.85
N GLU A 581 -17.23 29.36 -5.12
CA GLU A 581 -17.54 28.45 -6.23
C GLU A 581 -16.85 27.09 -6.07
N ASP A 582 -15.71 27.04 -5.38
CA ASP A 582 -14.95 25.82 -5.15
C ASP A 582 -15.65 24.84 -4.20
N VAL A 583 -16.65 25.31 -3.45
CA VAL A 583 -17.50 24.46 -2.59
C VAL A 583 -18.36 23.52 -3.44
N TYR A 584 -18.76 23.96 -4.63
CA TYR A 584 -19.77 23.26 -5.45
C TYR A 584 -19.20 22.63 -6.73
N ARG A 585 -17.89 22.77 -6.98
CA ARG A 585 -17.19 22.14 -8.11
C ARG A 585 -15.90 21.49 -7.62
N ASN A 586 -15.33 20.57 -8.39
CA ASN A 586 -14.02 20.00 -8.07
C ASN A 586 -12.94 21.09 -8.02
N PHE A 587 -12.25 21.23 -6.88
CA PHE A 587 -11.21 22.23 -6.68
C PHE A 587 -10.05 22.02 -7.66
N GLN A 588 -9.74 23.08 -8.40
CA GLN A 588 -8.65 23.14 -9.35
C GLN A 588 -8.13 24.58 -9.40
N ALA A 589 -6.91 24.79 -8.93
CA ALA A 589 -6.23 26.08 -9.00
C ALA A 589 -5.06 25.98 -9.98
N VAL A 590 -5.19 26.64 -11.15
CA VAL A 590 -4.14 26.71 -12.16
C VAL A 590 -3.11 27.77 -11.77
N ILE A 591 -1.83 27.40 -11.86
CA ILE A 591 -0.71 28.25 -11.47
C ILE A 591 0.32 28.29 -12.59
N HIS A 592 0.68 29.52 -12.99
CA HIS A 592 1.73 29.81 -13.96
C HIS A 592 2.95 30.36 -13.24
N PHE A 593 4.10 29.73 -13.38
CA PHE A 593 5.31 30.14 -12.66
C PHE A 593 6.56 29.85 -13.49
N SER A 594 7.67 30.52 -13.16
CA SER A 594 8.96 30.30 -13.79
C SER A 594 10.06 29.95 -12.78
N THR A 595 11.00 29.09 -13.17
CA THR A 595 12.15 28.70 -12.33
C THR A 595 13.45 28.68 -13.12
N MET A 596 14.59 28.86 -12.44
CA MET A 596 15.92 28.78 -13.08
C MET A 596 16.38 27.32 -13.22
N SER A 597 15.83 26.42 -12.40
CA SER A 597 16.24 25.01 -12.35
C SER A 597 15.05 24.11 -12.12
N LEU A 598 15.01 23.01 -12.86
CA LEU A 598 14.00 21.95 -12.70
C LEU A 598 14.23 21.11 -11.43
N GLU A 599 15.43 21.17 -10.84
CA GLU A 599 15.79 20.38 -9.66
C GLU A 599 15.61 21.13 -8.33
N LYS A 600 15.38 22.46 -8.38
CA LYS A 600 15.12 23.28 -7.20
C LYS A 600 13.87 22.77 -6.46
N PRO A 601 13.93 22.50 -5.14
CA PRO A 601 12.75 22.19 -4.34
C PRO A 601 11.77 23.36 -4.35
N LEU A 602 10.51 23.05 -4.65
CA LEU A 602 9.40 23.97 -4.78
C LEU A 602 8.35 23.62 -3.71
N PRO A 603 8.25 24.42 -2.64
CA PRO A 603 7.23 24.22 -1.61
C PRO A 603 5.89 24.79 -2.09
N VAL A 604 4.83 24.00 -1.95
CA VAL A 604 3.44 24.43 -2.08
C VAL A 604 2.76 24.21 -0.73
N ARG A 605 2.31 25.29 -0.11
CA ARG A 605 1.78 25.25 1.25
C ARG A 605 0.35 25.74 1.30
N LEU A 606 -0.47 25.08 2.10
CA LEU A 606 -1.78 25.55 2.51
C LEU A 606 -1.63 26.34 3.81
N ILE A 607 -2.19 27.53 3.85
CA ILE A 607 -2.32 28.37 5.04
C ILE A 607 -3.79 28.39 5.45
N GLU A 608 -4.07 27.94 6.66
CA GLU A 608 -5.40 27.94 7.29
C GLU A 608 -5.27 28.55 8.69
N GLY A 609 -5.78 29.77 8.88
CA GLY A 609 -5.55 30.53 10.11
C GLY A 609 -4.05 30.74 10.39
N ASP A 610 -3.60 30.35 11.59
CA ASP A 610 -2.20 30.46 12.01
C ASP A 610 -1.34 29.24 11.61
N THR A 611 -1.93 28.25 10.94
CA THR A 611 -1.24 27.02 10.56
C THR A 611 -0.80 27.04 9.10
N CYS A 612 0.40 26.52 8.82
CA CYS A 612 0.97 26.46 7.48
C CYS A 612 1.63 25.11 7.26
N HIS A 613 1.12 24.32 6.31
CA HIS A 613 1.60 22.97 6.03
C HIS A 613 1.76 22.73 4.52
N ASP A 614 2.76 21.93 4.17
CA ASP A 614 2.96 21.47 2.80
C ASP A 614 1.79 20.57 2.35
N ILE A 615 1.35 20.74 1.09
CA ILE A 615 0.42 19.79 0.47
C ILE A 615 1.11 18.46 0.18
N SER A 616 0.35 17.42 -0.20
CA SER A 616 0.93 16.11 -0.50
C SER A 616 1.99 16.19 -1.60
N GLY A 617 3.16 15.59 -1.35
CA GLY A 617 4.30 15.60 -2.27
C GLY A 617 5.22 16.81 -2.13
N SER A 618 4.73 17.93 -1.59
CA SER A 618 5.54 19.13 -1.34
C SER A 618 6.55 18.91 -0.19
N PRO A 619 7.75 19.51 -0.23
CA PRO A 619 8.35 20.14 -1.40
C PRO A 619 8.82 19.10 -2.43
N PHE A 620 8.62 19.42 -3.70
CA PHE A 620 9.03 18.60 -4.85
C PHE A 620 9.87 19.42 -5.84
N SER A 621 10.62 18.76 -6.71
CA SER A 621 11.25 19.43 -7.87
C SER A 621 10.35 19.28 -9.09
N ILE A 622 10.50 20.15 -10.08
CA ILE A 622 9.74 20.04 -11.34
C ILE A 622 10.15 18.76 -12.08
N GLN A 623 11.44 18.41 -12.03
CA GLN A 623 11.92 17.17 -12.60
C GLN A 623 11.29 15.94 -11.92
N TRP A 624 11.05 15.99 -10.60
CA TRP A 624 10.33 14.94 -9.89
C TRP A 624 8.88 14.80 -10.38
N LEU A 625 8.17 15.91 -10.61
CA LEU A 625 6.82 15.88 -11.18
C LEU A 625 6.81 15.31 -12.60
N VAL A 626 7.75 15.73 -13.46
CA VAL A 626 7.91 15.21 -14.82
C VAL A 626 8.07 13.69 -14.82
N ARG A 627 8.94 13.15 -13.96
CA ARG A 627 9.16 11.70 -13.81
C ARG A 627 7.92 10.99 -13.27
N ARG A 628 7.29 11.51 -12.22
CA ARG A 628 6.09 10.90 -11.60
C ARG A 628 4.89 10.86 -12.54
N GLN A 629 4.67 11.93 -13.31
CA GLN A 629 3.60 12.02 -14.31
C GLN A 629 3.99 11.39 -15.67
N LYS A 630 5.24 10.93 -15.81
CA LYS A 630 5.77 10.31 -17.04
C LYS A 630 5.63 11.23 -18.27
N LEU A 631 5.84 12.53 -18.06
CA LEU A 631 5.74 13.54 -19.13
C LEU A 631 6.89 13.44 -20.15
N ASP A 632 7.98 12.78 -19.78
CA ASP A 632 9.14 12.47 -20.61
C ASP A 632 9.08 11.08 -21.28
N ALA A 633 8.06 10.26 -20.98
CA ALA A 633 7.82 8.95 -21.61
C ALA A 633 7.36 9.05 -23.07
N THR A 634 8.25 9.49 -23.96
CA THR A 634 7.99 9.72 -25.41
C THR A 634 7.51 8.47 -26.13
N PHE A 635 7.96 7.29 -25.70
CA PHE A 635 7.60 5.99 -26.26
C PHE A 635 6.41 5.32 -25.55
N GLY A 636 5.56 6.11 -24.90
CA GLY A 636 4.38 5.63 -24.19
C GLY A 636 4.70 5.10 -22.78
N THR A 637 3.65 4.71 -22.06
CA THR A 637 3.74 4.23 -20.67
C THR A 637 3.24 2.79 -20.55
N PRO A 638 3.69 2.04 -19.51
CA PRO A 638 3.19 0.68 -19.29
C PRO A 638 1.70 0.61 -19.00
N GLU A 639 1.05 1.74 -18.69
CA GLU A 639 -0.37 1.84 -18.37
C GLU A 639 -1.24 2.10 -19.60
N HIS A 640 -0.64 2.21 -20.79
CA HIS A 640 -1.34 2.48 -22.06
C HIS A 640 -2.16 3.79 -22.06
N LYS A 641 -1.78 4.75 -21.21
CA LYS A 641 -2.38 6.10 -21.19
C LYS A 641 -2.04 6.81 -22.51
N LYS A 642 -3.07 7.23 -23.26
CA LYS A 642 -2.89 8.08 -24.46
C LYS A 642 -2.47 9.48 -24.01
N ARG A 643 -1.44 10.03 -24.66
CA ARG A 643 -1.05 11.43 -24.47
C ARG A 643 -2.03 12.35 -25.18
N ASN A 644 -2.40 13.46 -24.54
CA ASN A 644 -3.06 14.58 -25.19
C ASN A 644 -2.02 15.36 -26.03
N ASN A 645 -1.51 14.77 -27.12
CA ASN A 645 -0.57 15.48 -27.99
C ASN A 645 -1.32 16.51 -28.85
N ARG A 646 -0.89 17.76 -28.76
CA ARG A 646 -1.29 18.89 -29.63
C ARG A 646 -0.59 18.87 -31.00
N GLU A 647 0.32 17.92 -31.25
CA GLU A 647 1.00 17.78 -32.55
C GLU A 647 0.03 17.55 -33.73
N THR A 648 -1.23 17.20 -33.47
CA THR A 648 -2.29 17.13 -34.48
C THR A 648 -3.01 18.47 -34.74
N LEU A 649 -2.79 19.51 -33.93
CA LEU A 649 -3.47 20.82 -34.04
C LEU A 649 -2.53 22.00 -34.36
N GLU A 650 -1.22 21.87 -34.14
CA GLU A 650 -0.23 22.90 -34.51
C GLU A 650 0.90 22.30 -35.37
N SER A 651 0.54 21.87 -36.58
CA SER A 651 1.48 21.81 -37.70
C SER A 651 1.26 23.07 -38.55
N PRO A 652 2.03 24.16 -38.36
CA PRO A 652 2.23 25.12 -39.43
C PRO A 652 3.13 24.43 -40.45
N SER A 653 2.51 23.87 -41.50
CA SER A 653 3.09 23.54 -42.80
C SER A 653 4.60 23.82 -42.94
N SER A 654 5.46 23.00 -42.33
CA SER A 654 6.89 23.05 -42.65
C SER A 654 7.06 22.17 -43.88
N LYS A 655 7.28 22.84 -45.01
CA LYS A 655 7.54 22.22 -46.30
C LYS A 655 8.60 21.13 -46.12
N ARG A 656 8.21 19.88 -46.38
CA ARG A 656 9.17 18.79 -46.64
C ARG A 656 10.09 19.25 -47.77
N LEU A 657 11.33 19.62 -47.44
CA LEU A 657 12.42 19.68 -48.40
C LEU A 657 12.67 18.24 -48.85
N ARG A 658 12.13 17.89 -50.02
CA ARG A 658 12.54 16.69 -50.76
C ARG A 658 13.99 16.87 -51.14
N VAL A 659 14.90 16.21 -50.42
CA VAL A 659 16.21 15.87 -50.95
C VAL A 659 15.97 14.79 -51.99
N ARG A 660 16.13 15.13 -53.27
CA ARG A 660 16.18 14.16 -54.36
C ARG A 660 17.53 13.43 -54.24
N TYR A 661 17.49 12.12 -54.09
CA TYR A 661 18.58 11.25 -54.50
C TYR A 661 18.51 11.06 -56.02
#